data_AF-A0A7S2SB82-F1
#
_entry.id   AF-A0A7S2SB82-F1
#
_cell.length_a   1.000
_cell.length_b   1.000
_cell.length_c   1.000
_cell.angle_alpha   90.00
_cell.angle_beta   90.00
_cell.angle_gamma   90.00
#
_symmetry.space_group_name_H-M   'P 1'
#
loop_
_entity.id
_entity.type
_entity.pdbx_description
1 polymer ?
#
loop_
_entity_poly.entity_id
_entity_poly.type
_entity_poly.pdbx_seq_one_letter_code
_entity_poly.pdbx_strand_id
1 'polypeptide(L)'
;MDGGGGGKLPSGEGGVPPPMPPGGGPTGGGGGSSGGGEPAAEEVGGPAAPPPVYDEFLDFFEGEEAEEEDFGDVDELPDFANNRAREIHQSIQKKTSLADALRGQVTETKERLSVMQEHWKNVLQEAGHTQELVNAKRREIETEEHLTQLVVREAGRYQQEFRRLEDGNQICDDRLSLAQNSIFKGNEQMDQFKVEMNWNQEELEQWALAAKQKEEDNLALQKYTRADEVKIKELSLLIEKLTKEVVDAKAKLENETTETQARQIELDRTAEEFRSLHAERQRLVRQWQDTIEAMHRRDVTIQELATQYAEEKYKQAEQVENLQHQREHLKGIVDDNLEVETRTGLVERQVQHSREQLLEAQARLQEFTDELDVLKHELAASAAALMKKRNVAAGAAKVLEEKKVLLEEARKKYHQVKKVLAEEVKALQSTELSAKDAELRLADEDAKLKKQEFAMQQLKEQMFRQSQQLFSCRQEEANYIAEISGAQATAKTLQSKIRSLDKESIRQQELIYTAEFQIQQMERKVSRGLGERSDEEKKKLHQEIAELEVQLAAVREQKKMLVAQCRKLNNELRTAIRRKELVQAQRKEFESRIAELEVETVSQQQALETRVKEKEDKMVQHDVMKLEVKRLRDTLNTKADRVFSLENRKQQLQLSMEERKQEIAVHQDVQRAQLKVAEEERHKVALELGARRQAVEKLRGKYETICKTSKVRGEEDDGQPKSQAYYLIQAAQRREELQRKGDELDDEIRKDEKDIRKLSKALADLAQRNTKYRVAHQRAEVTQEDHERMRQMQEQAKVANEALFKRKKELQRLRTDLEEDTHRLEQVQQQASRLEDRNSHLRSAAEQMSAELDAQKENVAKVDTRIQKLAQVHREKLGASSDERTVQELDFHAEGTLDTVQNVLYTLGQLGNEYPEIKEALSTMLRDQGLAIPDHPASVTDGGEESRPGAILAGGDAGGGF
;
A
#
# COMPACT_ATOMS: atom_id res chain seq x y z
N MET A 1 50.18 7.19 -30.18
CA MET A 1 51.20 8.17 -29.76
C MET A 1 51.74 7.69 -28.41
N ASP A 2 52.50 6.60 -28.36
CA ASP A 2 53.70 6.19 -29.13
C ASP A 2 54.98 6.80 -28.52
N GLY A 3 56.08 6.06 -28.36
CA GLY A 3 56.23 4.62 -28.57
C GLY A 3 57.68 4.19 -28.85
N GLY A 4 58.08 3.04 -28.31
CA GLY A 4 59.36 2.38 -28.61
C GLY A 4 60.63 3.01 -27.99
N GLY A 5 61.73 2.28 -27.83
CA GLY A 5 61.83 0.82 -27.99
C GLY A 5 63.27 0.27 -28.09
N GLY A 6 63.55 -0.78 -27.31
CA GLY A 6 64.67 -1.71 -27.50
C GLY A 6 66.05 -1.25 -26.99
N GLY A 7 66.88 -2.11 -26.39
CA GLY A 7 66.66 -3.49 -25.92
C GLY A 7 67.84 -4.42 -26.16
N LYS A 8 67.99 -5.46 -25.31
CA LYS A 8 68.68 -6.72 -25.66
C LYS A 8 68.38 -7.84 -24.65
N LEU A 9 68.28 -9.05 -25.20
CA LEU A 9 68.16 -10.36 -24.53
C LEU A 9 69.59 -10.86 -24.10
N PRO A 10 69.76 -11.99 -23.35
CA PRO A 10 68.81 -13.10 -23.20
C PRO A 10 68.66 -13.80 -21.82
N SER A 11 67.56 -14.56 -21.70
CA SER A 11 67.36 -15.88 -21.04
C SER A 11 68.10 -16.30 -19.75
N GLY A 12 67.35 -16.91 -18.81
CA GLY A 12 67.90 -17.88 -17.84
C GLY A 12 67.00 -18.09 -16.61
N GLU A 13 66.40 -19.27 -16.45
CA GLU A 13 65.46 -19.60 -15.37
C GLU A 13 66.16 -19.94 -14.03
N GLY A 14 65.46 -19.73 -12.91
CA GLY A 14 66.01 -19.81 -11.55
C GLY A 14 66.15 -21.20 -10.91
N GLY A 15 66.58 -21.24 -9.63
CA GLY A 15 66.59 -22.49 -8.84
C GLY A 15 67.31 -22.51 -7.46
N VAL A 16 66.56 -22.19 -6.38
CA VAL A 16 66.69 -22.77 -5.00
C VAL A 16 68.06 -22.59 -4.23
N PRO A 17 68.38 -23.21 -3.06
CA PRO A 17 68.12 -22.70 -1.69
C PRO A 17 69.38 -22.27 -0.83
N PRO A 18 69.65 -22.79 0.41
CA PRO A 18 69.54 -22.09 1.72
C PRO A 18 70.90 -21.80 2.43
N PRO A 19 71.00 -21.40 3.73
CA PRO A 19 71.05 -22.36 4.87
C PRO A 19 70.58 -21.82 6.28
N MET A 20 70.84 -22.59 7.35
CA MET A 20 70.61 -22.34 8.81
C MET A 20 71.86 -21.67 9.50
N PRO A 21 72.17 -21.66 10.84
CA PRO A 21 71.54 -22.21 12.09
C PRO A 21 71.72 -21.25 13.36
N PRO A 22 71.96 -21.67 14.64
CA PRO A 22 71.46 -22.75 15.53
C PRO A 22 70.96 -22.30 16.96
N GLY A 23 70.35 -23.22 17.76
CA GLY A 23 70.75 -23.42 19.18
C GLY A 23 69.69 -23.53 20.32
N GLY A 24 69.60 -24.69 21.01
CA GLY A 24 69.00 -24.83 22.37
C GLY A 24 68.03 -26.03 22.60
N GLY A 25 68.06 -26.65 23.81
CA GLY A 25 67.16 -27.72 24.31
C GLY A 25 67.25 -27.82 25.86
N PRO A 26 66.87 -28.92 26.59
CA PRO A 26 66.30 -30.23 26.18
C PRO A 26 65.19 -30.84 27.11
N THR A 27 64.80 -32.12 26.87
CA THR A 27 64.01 -33.09 27.74
C THR A 27 62.50 -32.80 28.01
N GLY A 28 61.58 -33.78 28.19
CA GLY A 28 61.63 -35.28 28.20
C GLY A 28 60.21 -35.94 28.03
N GLY A 29 60.09 -37.28 27.98
CA GLY A 29 58.82 -38.06 27.71
C GLY A 29 58.17 -38.76 28.94
N GLY A 30 57.26 -39.76 28.87
CA GLY A 30 56.54 -40.43 27.75
C GLY A 30 55.84 -41.77 28.18
N GLY A 31 54.78 -42.24 27.48
CA GLY A 31 54.07 -43.54 27.65
C GLY A 31 53.01 -43.63 28.80
N GLY A 32 52.05 -44.59 28.87
CA GLY A 32 51.54 -45.56 27.86
C GLY A 32 50.67 -46.76 28.38
N SER A 33 49.48 -46.96 27.80
CA SER A 33 48.71 -48.25 27.59
C SER A 33 47.96 -49.05 28.70
N SER A 34 46.77 -49.59 28.33
CA SER A 34 45.95 -50.71 28.91
C SER A 34 45.46 -50.63 30.38
N GLY A 35 44.40 -51.34 30.84
CA GLY A 35 43.42 -52.29 30.25
C GLY A 35 42.28 -52.61 31.28
N GLY A 36 41.18 -53.28 30.91
CA GLY A 36 39.94 -53.39 31.73
C GLY A 36 39.54 -54.78 32.31
N GLY A 37 38.42 -54.85 33.06
CA GLY A 37 37.84 -56.08 33.66
C GLY A 37 36.50 -55.89 34.43
N GLU A 38 35.80 -56.99 34.75
CA GLU A 38 34.41 -57.17 35.29
C GLU A 38 34.40 -58.37 36.31
N PRO A 39 33.29 -58.92 36.92
CA PRO A 39 31.97 -58.40 37.42
C PRO A 39 31.44 -59.05 38.78
N ALA A 40 30.17 -58.73 39.18
CA ALA A 40 29.09 -59.59 39.81
C ALA A 40 28.92 -59.98 41.35
N ALA A 41 27.70 -59.66 41.90
CA ALA A 41 26.66 -60.41 42.70
C ALA A 41 26.79 -61.09 44.14
N GLU A 42 25.77 -60.94 45.04
CA GLU A 42 25.02 -61.97 45.88
C GLU A 42 23.93 -61.42 46.92
N GLU A 43 23.34 -62.23 47.85
CA GLU A 43 21.97 -62.11 48.52
C GLU A 43 21.82 -62.02 50.11
N VAL A 44 20.55 -62.04 50.65
CA VAL A 44 19.98 -62.69 51.92
C VAL A 44 19.35 -61.83 53.10
N GLY A 45 18.16 -62.21 53.69
CA GLY A 45 17.71 -61.89 55.11
C GLY A 45 16.18 -61.75 55.51
N GLY A 46 15.74 -62.04 56.78
CA GLY A 46 14.32 -61.96 57.38
C GLY A 46 14.27 -62.27 58.93
N PRO A 47 13.16 -62.62 59.71
CA PRO A 47 11.65 -62.65 59.57
C PRO A 47 10.79 -62.33 60.90
N ALA A 48 9.49 -62.79 61.03
CA ALA A 48 8.65 -63.17 62.25
C ALA A 48 7.45 -62.31 62.87
N ALA A 49 6.48 -62.96 63.61
CA ALA A 49 5.19 -62.49 64.26
C ALA A 49 4.62 -63.54 65.35
N PRO A 50 3.33 -63.73 65.82
CA PRO A 50 1.99 -63.01 65.76
C PRO A 50 1.05 -62.78 67.05
N PRO A 51 0.02 -63.59 67.55
CA PRO A 51 -1.24 -63.16 68.31
C PRO A 51 -1.51 -63.91 69.70
N PRO A 52 -2.72 -64.23 70.31
CA PRO A 52 -4.22 -63.95 70.21
C PRO A 52 -5.02 -63.75 71.58
N VAL A 53 -6.38 -64.02 71.70
CA VAL A 53 -7.27 -64.56 72.86
C VAL A 53 -8.79 -64.09 72.91
N TYR A 54 -9.68 -64.64 73.79
CA TYR A 54 -11.10 -65.13 73.58
C TYR A 54 -12.13 -65.06 74.81
N ASP A 55 -13.38 -65.61 74.67
CA ASP A 55 -14.39 -66.20 75.65
C ASP A 55 -15.31 -65.34 76.62
N GLU A 56 -16.49 -65.72 77.23
CA GLU A 56 -17.69 -66.61 76.95
C GLU A 56 -18.93 -66.48 77.97
N PHE A 57 -20.13 -67.05 77.65
CA PHE A 57 -21.24 -67.71 78.49
C PHE A 57 -22.44 -67.05 79.30
N LEU A 58 -23.70 -67.47 78.95
CA LEU A 58 -24.91 -68.07 79.66
C LEU A 58 -25.89 -67.51 80.80
N ASP A 59 -27.21 -67.83 80.61
CA ASP A 59 -28.29 -68.44 81.49
C ASP A 59 -29.45 -67.77 82.35
N PHE A 60 -30.71 -68.15 82.00
CA PHE A 60 -31.94 -68.68 82.74
C PHE A 60 -32.88 -67.96 83.80
N PHE A 61 -34.19 -68.38 83.80
CA PHE A 61 -35.30 -68.40 84.82
C PHE A 61 -36.22 -67.15 85.08
N GLU A 62 -37.50 -67.17 85.55
CA GLU A 62 -38.70 -68.12 85.55
C GLU A 62 -40.02 -67.45 86.11
N GLY A 63 -41.23 -68.09 86.02
CA GLY A 63 -42.51 -67.79 86.74
C GLY A 63 -43.76 -67.44 85.87
N GLU A 64 -44.86 -68.23 85.81
CA GLU A 64 -46.06 -68.35 86.70
C GLU A 64 -47.00 -67.11 86.76
N GLU A 65 -48.34 -67.13 86.87
CA GLU A 65 -49.52 -67.99 86.55
C GLU A 65 -50.78 -67.29 87.19
N ALA A 66 -51.99 -67.34 86.60
CA ALA A 66 -53.26 -66.88 87.22
C ALA A 66 -54.52 -67.31 86.42
N GLU A 67 -55.69 -67.39 87.08
CA GLU A 67 -56.88 -68.17 86.65
C GLU A 67 -58.04 -67.40 85.95
N GLU A 68 -59.04 -68.15 85.48
CA GLU A 68 -60.25 -67.71 84.74
C GLU A 68 -61.45 -67.37 85.66
N GLU A 69 -62.48 -66.68 85.13
CA GLU A 69 -63.89 -66.92 85.54
C GLU A 69 -64.87 -66.61 84.38
N ASP A 70 -65.98 -67.35 84.30
CA ASP A 70 -66.91 -67.42 83.15
C ASP A 70 -68.26 -66.71 83.39
N PHE A 71 -68.91 -66.24 82.31
CA PHE A 71 -70.33 -65.87 82.31
C PHE A 71 -71.04 -66.11 80.96
N GLY A 72 -71.63 -67.28 80.79
CA GLY A 72 -73.02 -67.39 80.32
C GLY A 72 -73.26 -67.88 78.89
N ASP A 73 -73.58 -69.18 78.79
CA ASP A 73 -74.04 -69.87 77.58
C ASP A 73 -75.34 -69.28 76.97
N VAL A 74 -75.48 -69.39 75.64
CA VAL A 74 -76.63 -68.93 74.83
C VAL A 74 -77.06 -69.99 73.78
N ASP A 75 -76.63 -71.25 73.90
CA ASP A 75 -76.98 -72.32 72.93
C ASP A 75 -78.36 -72.98 73.16
N GLU A 76 -79.15 -72.55 74.17
CA GLU A 76 -80.53 -73.02 74.36
C GLU A 76 -81.50 -72.49 73.27
N LEU A 77 -81.79 -73.37 72.31
CA LEU A 77 -82.82 -73.18 71.27
C LEU A 77 -84.23 -73.02 71.89
N PRO A 78 -84.94 -71.89 71.66
CA PRO A 78 -86.26 -71.63 72.25
C PRO A 78 -87.33 -72.69 71.96
N ASP A 79 -88.28 -72.85 72.89
CA ASP A 79 -89.29 -73.93 72.93
C ASP A 79 -90.14 -74.16 71.67
N PHE A 80 -90.19 -73.21 70.73
CA PHE A 80 -90.89 -73.37 69.44
C PHE A 80 -90.02 -73.98 68.32
N ALA A 81 -88.78 -74.38 68.61
CA ALA A 81 -87.84 -74.93 67.63
C ALA A 81 -88.26 -76.33 67.12
N ASN A 82 -88.66 -76.39 65.85
CA ASN A 82 -89.02 -77.64 65.14
C ASN A 82 -87.88 -78.67 65.13
N ASN A 83 -88.21 -79.97 65.24
CA ASN A 83 -87.27 -81.10 65.39
C ASN A 83 -86.05 -81.08 64.45
N ARG A 84 -86.24 -80.68 63.19
CA ARG A 84 -85.15 -80.59 62.18
C ARG A 84 -84.01 -79.65 62.59
N ALA A 85 -84.26 -78.65 63.44
CA ALA A 85 -83.22 -77.79 64.00
C ALA A 85 -82.34 -78.51 65.02
N ARG A 86 -82.93 -79.35 65.88
CA ARG A 86 -82.23 -80.14 66.91
C ARG A 86 -81.31 -81.20 66.28
N GLU A 87 -81.77 -81.85 65.21
CA GLU A 87 -80.95 -82.79 64.43
C GLU A 87 -79.72 -82.13 63.79
N ILE A 88 -79.87 -80.90 63.27
CA ILE A 88 -78.76 -80.14 62.69
C ILE A 88 -77.74 -79.74 63.77
N HIS A 89 -78.19 -79.31 64.96
CA HIS A 89 -77.30 -78.98 66.07
C HIS A 89 -76.48 -80.20 66.54
N GLN A 90 -77.09 -81.39 66.68
CA GLN A 90 -76.33 -82.62 66.97
C GLN A 90 -75.35 -83.02 65.85
N SER A 91 -75.66 -82.71 64.58
CA SER A 91 -74.74 -82.90 63.45
C SER A 91 -73.54 -81.96 63.52
N ILE A 92 -73.73 -80.73 64.03
CA ILE A 92 -72.65 -79.75 64.28
C ILE A 92 -71.74 -80.23 65.41
N GLN A 93 -72.30 -80.66 66.56
CA GLN A 93 -71.52 -81.18 67.70
C GLN A 93 -70.67 -82.42 67.35
N LYS A 94 -71.11 -83.27 66.41
CA LYS A 94 -70.30 -84.38 65.91
C LYS A 94 -69.19 -83.96 64.95
N LYS A 95 -69.34 -82.81 64.27
CA LYS A 95 -68.32 -82.26 63.36
C LYS A 95 -67.27 -81.45 64.11
N THR A 96 -67.60 -80.80 65.22
CA THR A 96 -66.60 -80.13 66.07
C THR A 96 -65.61 -81.13 66.65
N SER A 97 -66.06 -82.23 67.26
CA SER A 97 -65.15 -83.24 67.83
C SER A 97 -64.17 -83.85 66.81
N LEU A 98 -64.59 -84.02 65.55
CA LEU A 98 -63.71 -84.48 64.47
C LEU A 98 -62.77 -83.37 63.97
N ALA A 99 -63.19 -82.11 64.00
CA ALA A 99 -62.31 -80.97 63.74
C ALA A 99 -61.22 -80.85 64.82
N ASP A 100 -61.53 -81.15 66.08
CA ASP A 100 -60.58 -81.05 67.20
C ASP A 100 -59.51 -82.15 67.16
N ALA A 101 -59.86 -83.37 66.72
CA ALA A 101 -58.88 -84.40 66.39
C ALA A 101 -57.92 -83.97 65.25
N LEU A 102 -58.45 -83.27 64.23
CA LEU A 102 -57.63 -82.69 63.16
C LEU A 102 -56.79 -81.50 63.65
N ARG A 103 -57.24 -80.73 64.67
CA ARG A 103 -56.41 -79.69 65.30
C ARG A 103 -55.14 -80.27 65.90
N GLY A 104 -55.17 -81.46 66.48
CA GLY A 104 -53.99 -82.13 67.06
C GLY A 104 -52.89 -82.44 66.03
N GLN A 105 -53.26 -82.90 64.83
CA GLN A 105 -52.30 -83.08 63.72
C GLN A 105 -51.84 -81.73 63.15
N VAL A 106 -52.69 -80.71 63.21
CA VAL A 106 -52.33 -79.32 62.86
C VAL A 106 -51.40 -78.67 63.91
N THR A 107 -51.42 -79.06 65.19
CA THR A 107 -50.46 -78.56 66.19
C THR A 107 -49.09 -79.21 66.02
N GLU A 108 -48.99 -80.53 65.85
CA GLU A 108 -47.70 -81.21 65.58
C GLU A 108 -47.02 -80.65 64.31
N THR A 109 -47.81 -80.44 63.24
CA THR A 109 -47.28 -79.83 62.01
C THR A 109 -46.97 -78.33 62.14
N LYS A 110 -47.65 -77.58 63.02
CA LYS A 110 -47.28 -76.21 63.40
C LYS A 110 -45.98 -76.16 64.20
N GLU A 111 -45.75 -77.08 65.13
CA GLU A 111 -44.51 -77.15 65.93
C GLU A 111 -43.32 -77.43 65.02
N ARG A 112 -43.42 -78.40 64.11
CA ARG A 112 -42.42 -78.63 63.07
C ARG A 112 -42.21 -77.41 62.16
N LEU A 113 -43.28 -76.71 61.79
CA LEU A 113 -43.19 -75.45 61.05
C LEU A 113 -42.52 -74.34 61.88
N SER A 114 -42.72 -74.29 63.20
CA SER A 114 -42.09 -73.31 64.10
C SER A 114 -40.57 -73.50 64.13
N VAL A 115 -40.10 -74.73 64.32
CA VAL A 115 -38.66 -75.04 64.28
C VAL A 115 -38.05 -74.76 62.89
N MET A 116 -38.78 -75.04 61.81
CA MET A 116 -38.34 -74.67 60.45
C MET A 116 -38.37 -73.15 60.21
N GLN A 117 -39.30 -72.41 60.81
CA GLN A 117 -39.34 -70.94 60.78
C GLN A 117 -38.22 -70.32 61.61
N GLU A 118 -37.82 -70.94 62.72
CA GLU A 118 -36.70 -70.51 63.55
C GLU A 118 -35.36 -70.74 62.85
N HIS A 119 -35.13 -71.93 62.29
CA HIS A 119 -33.99 -72.17 61.41
C HIS A 119 -33.98 -71.21 60.20
N TRP A 120 -35.14 -70.92 59.61
CA TRP A 120 -35.27 -69.93 58.54
C TRP A 120 -34.97 -68.50 59.00
N LYS A 121 -35.38 -68.08 60.21
CA LYS A 121 -34.99 -66.79 60.81
C LYS A 121 -33.48 -66.70 60.98
N ASN A 122 -32.82 -67.77 61.44
CA ASN A 122 -31.36 -67.78 61.62
C ASN A 122 -30.64 -67.69 60.27
N VAL A 123 -31.11 -68.42 59.24
CA VAL A 123 -30.60 -68.28 57.85
C VAL A 123 -30.90 -66.89 57.27
N LEU A 124 -32.04 -66.28 57.60
CA LEU A 124 -32.38 -64.90 57.20
C LEU A 124 -31.50 -63.86 57.92
N GLN A 125 -31.10 -64.13 59.17
CA GLN A 125 -30.18 -63.29 59.94
C GLN A 125 -28.76 -63.38 59.37
N GLU A 126 -28.27 -64.57 59.04
CA GLU A 126 -26.98 -64.74 58.33
C GLU A 126 -27.02 -64.12 56.91
N ALA A 127 -28.15 -64.22 56.20
CA ALA A 127 -28.38 -63.48 54.96
C ALA A 127 -28.38 -61.95 55.19
N GLY A 128 -28.88 -61.49 56.34
CA GLY A 128 -28.80 -60.11 56.80
C GLY A 128 -27.35 -59.67 57.02
N HIS A 129 -26.59 -60.38 57.87
CA HIS A 129 -25.19 -60.09 58.19
C HIS A 129 -24.30 -60.11 56.94
N THR A 130 -24.50 -61.08 56.04
CA THR A 130 -23.77 -61.12 54.76
C THR A 130 -24.21 -60.00 53.81
N GLN A 131 -25.49 -59.61 53.78
CA GLN A 131 -25.95 -58.44 53.03
C GLN A 131 -25.42 -57.12 53.63
N GLU A 132 -25.26 -57.01 54.94
CA GLU A 132 -24.64 -55.87 55.61
C GLU A 132 -23.14 -55.78 55.30
N LEU A 133 -22.42 -56.91 55.30
CA LEU A 133 -21.02 -56.99 54.87
C LEU A 133 -20.85 -56.62 53.39
N VAL A 134 -21.76 -57.09 52.52
CA VAL A 134 -21.81 -56.69 51.10
C VAL A 134 -22.14 -55.20 50.96
N ASN A 135 -23.03 -54.65 51.78
CA ASN A 135 -23.34 -53.21 51.78
C ASN A 135 -22.16 -52.37 52.29
N ALA A 136 -21.40 -52.85 53.27
CA ALA A 136 -20.16 -52.22 53.72
C ALA A 136 -19.11 -52.24 52.59
N LYS A 137 -18.90 -53.40 51.94
CA LYS A 137 -17.98 -53.50 50.80
C LYS A 137 -18.43 -52.69 49.58
N ARG A 138 -19.73 -52.53 49.34
CA ARG A 138 -20.24 -51.59 48.33
C ARG A 138 -19.90 -50.14 48.67
N ARG A 139 -20.08 -49.71 49.93
CA ARG A 139 -19.67 -48.36 50.37
C ARG A 139 -18.17 -48.14 50.26
N GLU A 140 -17.36 -49.14 50.59
CA GLU A 140 -15.90 -49.10 50.38
C GLU A 140 -15.59 -48.90 48.87
N ILE A 141 -16.18 -49.71 48.00
CA ILE A 141 -16.04 -49.58 46.53
C ILE A 141 -16.52 -48.20 46.05
N GLU A 142 -17.67 -47.70 46.52
CA GLU A 142 -18.17 -46.35 46.21
C GLU A 142 -17.18 -45.25 46.66
N THR A 143 -16.50 -45.43 47.79
CA THR A 143 -15.43 -44.50 48.21
C THR A 143 -14.15 -44.64 47.39
N GLU A 144 -13.76 -45.85 46.98
CA GLU A 144 -12.62 -46.06 46.07
C GLU A 144 -12.91 -45.53 44.65
N GLU A 145 -14.13 -45.70 44.14
CA GLU A 145 -14.61 -45.08 42.91
C GLU A 145 -14.64 -43.54 43.01
N HIS A 146 -15.05 -42.98 44.15
CA HIS A 146 -15.01 -41.54 44.36
C HIS A 146 -13.57 -41.00 44.45
N LEU A 147 -12.67 -41.70 45.15
CA LEU A 147 -11.25 -41.34 45.26
C LEU A 147 -10.53 -41.48 43.92
N THR A 148 -10.76 -42.55 43.16
CA THR A 148 -10.19 -42.71 41.82
C THR A 148 -10.77 -41.69 40.84
N GLN A 149 -12.06 -41.33 40.93
CA GLN A 149 -12.61 -40.20 40.17
C GLN A 149 -11.98 -38.86 40.54
N LEU A 150 -11.65 -38.61 41.81
CA LEU A 150 -10.89 -37.43 42.23
C LEU A 150 -9.48 -37.44 41.62
N VAL A 151 -8.74 -38.54 41.77
CA VAL A 151 -7.39 -38.69 41.19
C VAL A 151 -7.41 -38.56 39.66
N VAL A 152 -8.43 -39.07 38.97
CA VAL A 152 -8.59 -38.90 37.51
C VAL A 152 -8.93 -37.46 37.14
N ARG A 153 -9.73 -36.75 37.94
CA ARG A 153 -10.00 -35.31 37.73
C ARG A 153 -8.76 -34.46 37.98
N GLU A 154 -7.98 -34.76 39.01
CA GLU A 154 -6.71 -34.08 39.31
C GLU A 154 -5.65 -34.39 38.26
N ALA A 155 -5.47 -35.65 37.86
CA ALA A 155 -4.59 -36.03 36.76
C ALA A 155 -5.01 -35.38 35.43
N GLY A 156 -6.32 -35.33 35.13
CA GLY A 156 -6.84 -34.62 33.96
C GLY A 156 -6.61 -33.11 34.01
N ARG A 157 -6.71 -32.49 35.20
CA ARG A 157 -6.35 -31.09 35.43
C ARG A 157 -4.84 -30.87 35.25
N TYR A 158 -3.99 -31.71 35.84
CA TYR A 158 -2.55 -31.62 35.68
C TYR A 158 -2.12 -31.86 34.22
N GLN A 159 -2.81 -32.72 33.46
CA GLN A 159 -2.59 -32.85 32.01
C GLN A 159 -2.98 -31.59 31.22
N GLN A 160 -4.05 -30.88 31.62
CA GLN A 160 -4.43 -29.60 31.00
C GLN A 160 -3.45 -28.47 31.37
N GLU A 161 -3.01 -28.40 32.63
CA GLU A 161 -2.01 -27.44 33.10
C GLU A 161 -0.63 -27.75 32.47
N PHE A 162 -0.25 -29.02 32.31
CA PHE A 162 0.96 -29.47 31.62
C PHE A 162 0.92 -29.09 30.13
N ARG A 163 -0.15 -29.43 29.38
CA ARG A 163 -0.30 -29.01 27.99
C ARG A 163 -0.23 -27.50 27.82
N ARG A 164 -0.87 -26.74 28.71
CA ARG A 164 -0.79 -25.27 28.69
C ARG A 164 0.63 -24.74 28.94
N LEU A 165 1.45 -25.47 29.71
CA LEU A 165 2.87 -25.17 29.90
C LEU A 165 3.72 -25.65 28.70
N GLU A 166 3.37 -26.75 28.05
CA GLU A 166 3.98 -27.19 26.79
C GLU A 166 3.72 -26.19 25.65
N ASP A 167 2.47 -25.76 25.47
CA ASP A 167 2.09 -24.69 24.53
C ASP A 167 2.83 -23.39 24.86
N GLY A 168 2.93 -23.05 26.16
CA GLY A 168 3.68 -21.89 26.64
C GLY A 168 5.19 -21.98 26.36
N ASN A 169 5.77 -23.17 26.50
CA ASN A 169 7.18 -23.44 26.17
C ASN A 169 7.40 -23.37 24.66
N GLN A 170 6.53 -23.96 23.83
CA GLN A 170 6.61 -23.85 22.37
C GLN A 170 6.56 -22.39 21.92
N ILE A 171 5.65 -21.57 22.48
CA ILE A 171 5.61 -20.12 22.20
C ILE A 171 6.89 -19.41 22.66
N CYS A 172 7.53 -19.86 23.75
CA CYS A 172 8.83 -19.35 24.19
C CYS A 172 9.98 -19.79 23.28
N ASP A 173 9.97 -21.02 22.78
CA ASP A 173 10.99 -21.57 21.87
C ASP A 173 10.86 -20.97 20.45
N ASP A 174 9.65 -20.70 19.97
CA ASP A 174 9.38 -19.92 18.77
C ASP A 174 9.93 -18.49 18.93
N ARG A 175 9.68 -17.84 20.07
CA ARG A 175 10.21 -16.50 20.38
C ARG A 175 11.73 -16.51 20.52
N LEU A 176 12.30 -17.55 21.12
CA LEU A 176 13.74 -17.76 21.23
C LEU A 176 14.35 -17.92 19.83
N SER A 177 13.74 -18.74 18.98
CA SER A 177 14.15 -18.96 17.59
C SER A 177 14.04 -17.70 16.75
N LEU A 178 12.97 -16.91 16.89
CA LEU A 178 12.82 -15.61 16.23
C LEU A 178 13.85 -14.58 16.74
N ALA A 179 14.15 -14.58 18.03
CA ALA A 179 15.19 -13.72 18.62
C ALA A 179 16.59 -14.13 18.16
N GLN A 180 16.91 -15.43 18.16
CA GLN A 180 18.16 -15.99 17.65
C GLN A 180 18.34 -15.69 16.15
N ASN A 181 17.31 -15.88 15.33
CA ASN A 181 17.33 -15.51 13.90
C ASN A 181 17.52 -13.99 13.69
N SER A 182 16.97 -13.16 14.58
CA SER A 182 17.16 -11.70 14.54
C SER A 182 18.57 -11.29 14.97
N ILE A 183 19.12 -11.95 15.99
CA ILE A 183 20.52 -11.77 16.44
C ILE A 183 21.49 -12.27 15.37
N PHE A 184 21.20 -13.38 14.71
CA PHE A 184 22.02 -13.91 13.61
C PHE A 184 22.07 -12.91 12.44
N LYS A 185 20.92 -12.41 11.98
CA LYS A 185 20.85 -11.36 10.95
C LYS A 185 21.52 -10.06 11.38
N GLY A 186 21.39 -9.67 12.65
CA GLY A 186 22.07 -8.51 13.22
C GLY A 186 23.59 -8.67 13.28
N ASN A 187 24.07 -9.87 13.58
CA ASN A 187 25.50 -10.22 13.53
C ASN A 187 26.01 -10.25 12.09
N GLU A 188 25.25 -10.83 11.15
CA GLU A 188 25.59 -10.84 9.72
C GLU A 188 25.70 -9.41 9.17
N GLN A 189 24.76 -8.52 9.49
CA GLN A 189 24.81 -7.09 9.17
C GLN A 189 25.98 -6.38 9.86
N MET A 190 26.27 -6.71 11.12
CA MET A 190 27.43 -6.17 11.84
C MET A 190 28.76 -6.63 11.23
N ASP A 191 28.84 -7.86 10.73
CA ASP A 191 30.04 -8.38 10.05
C ASP A 191 30.18 -7.81 8.63
N GLN A 192 29.08 -7.59 7.91
CA GLN A 192 29.05 -6.77 6.69
C GLN A 192 29.58 -5.35 6.98
N PHE A 193 29.09 -4.67 8.02
CA PHE A 193 29.61 -3.35 8.42
C PHE A 193 31.06 -3.38 8.89
N LYS A 194 31.59 -4.47 9.47
CA LYS A 194 33.03 -4.60 9.77
C LYS A 194 33.86 -4.69 8.49
N VAL A 195 33.41 -5.46 7.50
CA VAL A 195 34.09 -5.57 6.19
C VAL A 195 34.03 -4.25 5.44
N GLU A 196 32.88 -3.58 5.40
CA GLU A 196 32.75 -2.22 4.86
C GLU A 196 33.62 -1.22 5.63
N MET A 197 33.66 -1.25 6.96
CA MET A 197 34.51 -0.35 7.76
C MET A 197 36.00 -0.58 7.50
N ASN A 198 36.44 -1.84 7.38
CA ASN A 198 37.81 -2.17 7.02
C ASN A 198 38.15 -1.69 5.62
N TRP A 199 37.28 -1.91 4.63
CA TRP A 199 37.49 -1.44 3.26
C TRP A 199 37.51 0.09 3.17
N ASN A 200 36.59 0.79 3.85
CA ASN A 200 36.59 2.25 3.97
C ASN A 200 37.85 2.78 4.67
N GLN A 201 38.41 2.04 5.65
CA GLN A 201 39.68 2.40 6.28
C GLN A 201 40.86 2.19 5.32
N GLU A 202 40.94 1.06 4.61
CA GLU A 202 41.96 0.80 3.59
C GLU A 202 41.90 1.83 2.45
N GLU A 203 40.70 2.24 2.03
CA GLU A 203 40.53 3.30 1.03
C GLU A 203 40.98 4.66 1.57
N LEU A 204 40.62 4.99 2.82
CA LEU A 204 41.06 6.23 3.48
C LEU A 204 42.59 6.29 3.66
N GLU A 205 43.23 5.17 4.02
CA GLU A 205 44.68 5.06 4.13
C GLU A 205 45.36 5.18 2.75
N GLN A 206 44.78 4.60 1.70
CA GLN A 206 45.24 4.81 0.32
C GLN A 206 45.10 6.26 -0.14
N TRP A 207 43.96 6.92 0.12
CA TRP A 207 43.76 8.34 -0.18
C TRP A 207 44.70 9.24 0.62
N ALA A 208 44.97 8.92 1.89
CA ALA A 208 45.92 9.65 2.72
C ALA A 208 47.36 9.49 2.20
N LEU A 209 47.75 8.28 1.78
CA LEU A 209 49.05 8.03 1.16
C LEU A 209 49.19 8.79 -0.18
N ALA A 210 48.18 8.74 -1.04
CA ALA A 210 48.15 9.44 -2.32
C ALA A 210 48.17 10.97 -2.14
N ALA A 211 47.42 11.50 -1.17
CA ALA A 211 47.45 12.91 -0.81
C ALA A 211 48.84 13.34 -0.32
N LYS A 212 49.47 12.57 0.58
CA LYS A 212 50.84 12.82 1.07
C LYS A 212 51.87 12.79 -0.07
N GLN A 213 51.77 11.82 -0.98
CA GLN A 213 52.63 11.78 -2.17
C GLN A 213 52.43 13.02 -3.06
N LYS A 214 51.19 13.52 -3.20
CA LYS A 214 50.93 14.77 -3.93
C LYS A 214 51.37 16.03 -3.19
N GLU A 215 51.40 16.05 -1.86
CA GLU A 215 52.04 17.11 -1.09
C GLU A 215 53.57 17.09 -1.25
N GLU A 216 54.18 15.90 -1.26
CA GLU A 216 55.63 15.72 -1.51
C GLU A 216 56.02 16.12 -2.95
N ASP A 217 55.23 15.74 -3.96
CA ASP A 217 55.37 16.22 -5.35
C ASP A 217 55.25 17.74 -5.45
N ASN A 218 54.21 18.33 -4.84
CA ASN A 218 54.01 19.78 -4.85
C ASN A 218 55.14 20.53 -4.13
N LEU A 219 55.70 19.97 -3.05
CA LEU A 219 56.85 20.52 -2.35
C LEU A 219 58.13 20.41 -3.20
N ALA A 220 58.28 19.35 -4.00
CA ALA A 220 59.36 19.24 -4.98
C ALA A 220 59.21 20.27 -6.12
N LEU A 221 57.98 20.43 -6.66
CA LEU A 221 57.68 21.48 -7.65
C LEU A 221 57.94 22.88 -7.09
N GLN A 222 57.52 23.19 -5.86
CA GLN A 222 57.83 24.48 -5.23
C GLN A 222 59.32 24.68 -4.97
N LYS A 223 60.10 23.60 -4.75
CA LYS A 223 61.57 23.71 -4.70
C LYS A 223 62.17 23.96 -6.08
N TYR A 224 61.59 23.44 -7.15
CA TYR A 224 62.02 23.75 -8.51
C TYR A 224 61.60 25.17 -8.94
N THR A 225 60.37 25.62 -8.68
CA THR A 225 60.00 27.02 -8.93
C THR A 225 60.77 27.97 -8.03
N ARG A 226 61.19 27.57 -6.82
CA ARG A 226 62.09 28.40 -5.99
C ARG A 226 63.55 28.36 -6.43
N ALA A 227 64.02 27.23 -6.92
CA ALA A 227 65.32 27.13 -7.57
C ALA A 227 65.30 28.07 -8.77
N ASP A 228 64.35 27.89 -9.68
CA ASP A 228 63.98 28.82 -10.75
C ASP A 228 63.21 30.07 -10.22
N GLU A 229 63.43 30.51 -8.96
CA GLU A 229 63.16 31.87 -8.45
C GLU A 229 64.45 32.55 -7.96
N VAL A 230 65.36 31.81 -7.33
CA VAL A 230 66.66 32.30 -6.87
C VAL A 230 67.71 32.24 -7.98
N LYS A 231 67.67 31.20 -8.81
CA LYS A 231 68.28 31.17 -10.14
C LYS A 231 67.68 32.29 -10.96
N ILE A 232 66.35 32.49 -10.91
CA ILE A 232 65.63 33.69 -11.40
C ILE A 232 66.29 34.99 -10.81
N LYS A 233 67.38 34.95 -10.00
CA LYS A 233 68.25 35.99 -9.37
C LYS A 233 69.63 36.48 -9.95
N GLU A 234 70.15 36.17 -11.17
CA GLU A 234 71.45 36.76 -11.70
C GLU A 234 71.61 37.56 -13.08
N LEU A 235 71.39 37.08 -14.34
CA LEU A 235 71.57 37.93 -15.58
C LEU A 235 70.64 39.16 -15.85
N SER A 236 69.67 39.61 -15.05
CA SER A 236 69.02 40.94 -15.24
C SER A 236 69.49 42.04 -14.32
N LEU A 237 70.02 41.71 -13.15
CA LEU A 237 71.16 42.42 -12.61
C LEU A 237 72.30 42.50 -13.65
N LEU A 238 72.39 41.59 -14.64
CA LEU A 238 73.28 41.76 -15.80
C LEU A 238 72.65 42.54 -16.98
N ILE A 239 71.36 42.35 -17.35
CA ILE A 239 70.69 43.17 -18.38
C ILE A 239 70.69 44.63 -17.95
N GLU A 240 70.38 44.94 -16.69
CA GLU A 240 70.41 46.27 -16.12
C GLU A 240 71.84 46.85 -16.08
N LYS A 241 72.87 46.04 -15.74
CA LYS A 241 74.28 46.46 -15.86
C LYS A 241 74.66 46.79 -17.31
N LEU A 242 74.41 45.87 -18.24
CA LEU A 242 74.65 46.06 -19.68
C LEU A 242 73.83 47.24 -20.25
N THR A 243 72.61 47.47 -19.75
CA THR A 243 71.78 48.61 -20.14
C THR A 243 72.37 49.92 -19.60
N LYS A 244 72.87 49.96 -18.37
CA LYS A 244 73.59 51.11 -17.82
C LYS A 244 74.88 51.39 -18.59
N GLU A 245 75.67 50.37 -18.90
CA GLU A 245 76.88 50.48 -19.75
C GLU A 245 76.54 51.07 -21.14
N VAL A 246 75.43 50.66 -21.76
CA VAL A 246 74.94 51.23 -23.03
C VAL A 246 74.44 52.67 -22.88
N VAL A 247 73.81 53.04 -21.77
CA VAL A 247 73.39 54.42 -21.48
C VAL A 247 74.60 55.33 -21.26
N ASP A 248 75.58 54.90 -20.46
CA ASP A 248 76.82 55.65 -20.21
C ASP A 248 77.65 55.83 -21.49
N ALA A 249 77.64 54.83 -22.38
CA ALA A 249 78.28 54.94 -23.70
C ALA A 249 77.57 55.96 -24.61
N LYS A 250 76.23 56.01 -24.58
CA LYS A 250 75.46 57.03 -25.32
C LYS A 250 75.67 58.44 -24.77
N ALA A 251 75.66 58.63 -23.45
CA ALA A 251 75.90 59.93 -22.85
C ALA A 251 77.29 60.49 -23.19
N LYS A 252 78.32 59.63 -23.24
CA LYS A 252 79.66 60.01 -23.72
C LYS A 252 79.66 60.42 -25.20
N LEU A 253 78.97 59.67 -26.06
CA LEU A 253 78.84 60.00 -27.48
C LEU A 253 78.10 61.33 -27.69
N GLU A 254 77.02 61.57 -26.96
CA GLU A 254 76.25 62.82 -27.03
C GLU A 254 77.12 64.02 -26.62
N ASN A 255 77.89 63.92 -25.54
CA ASN A 255 78.83 64.96 -25.12
C ASN A 255 79.90 65.25 -26.20
N GLU A 256 80.53 64.23 -26.78
CA GLU A 256 81.49 64.41 -27.89
C GLU A 256 80.85 65.08 -29.12
N THR A 257 79.58 64.78 -29.41
CA THR A 257 78.85 65.48 -30.49
C THR A 257 78.51 66.93 -30.17
N THR A 258 78.27 67.29 -28.91
CA THR A 258 78.04 68.70 -28.53
C THR A 258 79.33 69.52 -28.51
N GLU A 259 80.46 68.94 -28.06
CA GLU A 259 81.77 69.60 -28.15
C GLU A 259 82.20 69.83 -29.61
N THR A 260 82.03 68.85 -30.48
CA THR A 260 82.35 69.02 -31.91
C THR A 260 81.44 70.04 -32.59
N GLN A 261 80.15 70.09 -32.26
CA GLN A 261 79.24 71.14 -32.73
C GLN A 261 79.61 72.54 -32.20
N ALA A 262 80.04 72.66 -30.94
CA ALA A 262 80.50 73.93 -30.37
C ALA A 262 81.72 74.47 -31.12
N ARG A 263 82.76 73.63 -31.33
CA ARG A 263 83.97 74.01 -32.08
C ARG A 263 83.67 74.33 -33.56
N GLN A 264 82.66 73.69 -34.16
CA GLN A 264 82.18 74.02 -35.51
C GLN A 264 81.61 75.45 -35.56
N ILE A 265 80.80 75.84 -34.57
CA ILE A 265 80.21 77.20 -34.46
C ILE A 265 81.31 78.26 -34.24
N GLU A 266 82.32 77.97 -33.41
CA GLU A 266 83.48 78.84 -33.22
C GLU A 266 84.26 79.07 -34.53
N LEU A 267 84.49 78.00 -35.30
CA LEU A 267 85.15 78.08 -36.61
C LEU A 267 84.34 78.90 -37.62
N ASP A 268 83.03 78.68 -37.73
CA ASP A 268 82.16 79.45 -38.63
C ASP A 268 82.13 80.94 -38.25
N ARG A 269 82.13 81.26 -36.94
CA ARG A 269 82.21 82.64 -36.45
C ARG A 269 83.53 83.32 -36.81
N THR A 270 84.67 82.68 -36.58
CA THR A 270 85.97 83.26 -36.99
C THR A 270 86.03 83.46 -38.51
N ALA A 271 85.39 82.60 -39.29
CA ALA A 271 85.27 82.75 -40.74
C ALA A 271 84.34 83.92 -41.18
N GLU A 272 83.41 84.39 -40.34
CA GLU A 272 82.66 85.63 -40.55
C GLU A 272 83.49 86.86 -40.16
N GLU A 273 84.20 86.81 -39.04
CA GLU A 273 85.08 87.90 -38.57
C GLU A 273 86.22 88.17 -39.59
N PHE A 274 86.82 87.13 -40.17
CA PHE A 274 87.75 87.25 -41.31
C PHE A 274 87.14 87.91 -42.56
N ARG A 275 85.83 87.73 -42.81
CA ARG A 275 85.13 88.37 -43.94
C ARG A 275 84.92 89.87 -43.68
N SER A 276 84.64 90.29 -42.44
CA SER A 276 84.56 91.72 -42.07
C SER A 276 85.91 92.41 -42.26
N LEU A 277 86.98 91.84 -41.68
CA LEU A 277 88.34 92.37 -41.77
C LEU A 277 88.84 92.49 -43.22
N HIS A 278 88.44 91.58 -44.11
CA HIS A 278 88.78 91.70 -45.54
C HIS A 278 88.01 92.84 -46.23
N ALA A 279 86.74 93.07 -45.90
CA ALA A 279 85.96 94.20 -46.43
C ALA A 279 86.51 95.55 -45.93
N GLU A 280 86.94 95.62 -44.67
CA GLU A 280 87.61 96.79 -44.09
C GLU A 280 88.96 97.06 -44.76
N ARG A 281 89.77 96.01 -45.00
CA ARG A 281 91.03 96.12 -45.77
C ARG A 281 90.79 96.70 -47.18
N GLN A 282 89.72 96.32 -47.88
CA GLN A 282 89.44 96.89 -49.20
C GLN A 282 88.98 98.36 -49.15
N ARG A 283 88.35 98.82 -48.05
CA ARG A 283 88.08 100.26 -47.84
C ARG A 283 89.39 101.04 -47.66
N LEU A 284 90.30 100.53 -46.82
CA LEU A 284 91.62 101.12 -46.59
C LEU A 284 92.47 101.19 -47.86
N VAL A 285 92.43 100.17 -48.72
CA VAL A 285 93.16 100.19 -50.01
C VAL A 285 92.63 101.28 -50.95
N ARG A 286 91.32 101.54 -50.99
CA ARG A 286 90.75 102.64 -51.78
C ARG A 286 91.19 104.00 -51.24
N GLN A 287 91.08 104.21 -49.93
CA GLN A 287 91.58 105.44 -49.28
C GLN A 287 93.07 105.68 -49.55
N TRP A 288 93.88 104.62 -49.61
CA TRP A 288 95.30 104.72 -49.97
C TRP A 288 95.50 105.12 -51.44
N GLN A 289 94.72 104.57 -52.38
CA GLN A 289 94.74 104.99 -53.79
C GLN A 289 94.37 106.48 -53.94
N ASP A 290 93.32 106.93 -53.24
CA ASP A 290 92.90 108.35 -53.22
C ASP A 290 94.04 109.27 -52.73
N THR A 291 94.82 108.83 -51.72
CA THR A 291 95.98 109.61 -51.23
C THR A 291 97.17 109.66 -52.21
N ILE A 292 97.36 108.65 -53.08
CA ILE A 292 98.41 108.67 -54.09
C ILE A 292 98.08 109.66 -55.20
N GLU A 293 96.81 109.71 -55.65
CA GLU A 293 96.39 110.74 -56.61
C GLU A 293 96.58 112.16 -56.06
N ALA A 294 96.31 112.35 -54.76
CA ALA A 294 96.56 113.63 -54.08
C ALA A 294 98.06 113.96 -53.94
N MET A 295 98.94 112.95 -53.81
CA MET A 295 100.38 113.14 -53.81
C MET A 295 100.90 113.54 -55.20
N HIS A 296 100.50 112.82 -56.26
CA HIS A 296 101.01 113.08 -57.60
C HIS A 296 100.67 114.50 -58.11
N ARG A 297 99.51 115.04 -57.71
CA ARG A 297 99.13 116.44 -57.98
C ARG A 297 100.04 117.46 -57.27
N ARG A 298 100.66 117.10 -56.13
CA ARG A 298 101.65 117.95 -55.43
C ARG A 298 103.03 117.88 -56.08
N ASP A 299 103.45 116.70 -56.57
CA ASP A 299 104.76 116.55 -57.22
C ASP A 299 104.91 117.48 -58.44
N VAL A 300 103.83 117.69 -59.20
CA VAL A 300 103.78 118.69 -60.29
C VAL A 300 104.03 120.10 -59.78
N THR A 301 103.35 120.53 -58.71
CA THR A 301 103.57 121.88 -58.13
C THR A 301 104.96 122.05 -57.49
N ILE A 302 105.63 120.95 -57.11
CA ILE A 302 107.03 120.99 -56.65
C ILE A 302 107.98 121.23 -57.82
N GLN A 303 107.70 120.69 -59.01
CA GLN A 303 108.51 120.97 -60.22
C GLN A 303 108.42 122.43 -60.66
N GLU A 304 107.24 123.07 -60.51
CA GLU A 304 107.03 124.50 -60.78
C GLU A 304 107.79 125.42 -59.79
N LEU A 305 108.05 124.96 -58.57
CA LEU A 305 108.91 125.66 -57.59
C LEU A 305 110.41 125.39 -57.83
N ALA A 306 110.75 124.23 -58.38
CA ALA A 306 112.15 123.85 -58.64
C ALA A 306 112.80 124.67 -59.77
N THR A 307 112.03 125.18 -60.73
CA THR A 307 112.55 126.09 -61.78
C THR A 307 112.89 127.46 -61.22
N GLN A 308 112.08 128.01 -60.31
CA GLN A 308 112.33 129.29 -59.63
C GLN A 308 113.64 129.25 -58.81
N TYR A 309 113.98 128.09 -58.23
CA TYR A 309 115.26 127.88 -57.53
C TYR A 309 116.49 127.93 -58.46
N ALA A 310 116.35 127.65 -59.76
CA ALA A 310 117.46 127.74 -60.70
C ALA A 310 117.89 129.20 -60.97
N GLU A 311 116.98 130.16 -60.86
CA GLU A 311 117.25 131.59 -60.98
C GLU A 311 118.09 132.11 -59.80
N GLU A 312 117.85 131.59 -58.59
CA GLU A 312 118.70 131.86 -57.42
C GLU A 312 120.12 131.28 -57.59
N LYS A 313 120.27 130.12 -58.25
CA LYS A 313 121.58 129.50 -58.48
C LYS A 313 122.50 130.35 -59.38
N TYR A 314 121.94 131.22 -60.23
CA TYR A 314 122.74 132.17 -61.02
C TYR A 314 123.58 133.10 -60.13
N LYS A 315 123.12 133.39 -58.91
CA LYS A 315 123.82 134.22 -57.91
C LYS A 315 124.96 133.48 -57.18
N GLN A 316 125.07 132.15 -57.33
CA GLN A 316 126.16 131.38 -56.74
C GLN A 316 127.45 131.44 -57.57
N ALA A 317 127.34 131.67 -58.89
CA ALA A 317 128.49 131.74 -59.79
C ALA A 317 129.49 132.85 -59.41
N GLU A 318 128.98 133.94 -58.84
CA GLU A 318 129.71 135.15 -58.44
C GLU A 318 130.64 134.94 -57.22
N GLN A 319 130.44 133.90 -56.40
CA GLN A 319 131.16 133.76 -55.13
C GLN A 319 132.53 133.04 -55.23
N VAL A 320 132.68 132.09 -56.16
CA VAL A 320 133.67 130.99 -56.02
C VAL A 320 134.82 131.02 -57.03
N GLU A 321 134.84 132.01 -57.93
CA GLU A 321 136.06 132.45 -58.64
C GLU A 321 137.25 132.63 -57.67
N ASN A 322 136.96 133.09 -56.44
CA ASN A 322 137.89 133.21 -55.32
C ASN A 322 138.56 131.90 -54.84
N LEU A 323 137.91 130.72 -54.94
CA LEU A 323 138.52 129.45 -54.50
C LEU A 323 139.36 128.78 -55.59
N GLN A 324 139.22 129.20 -56.84
CA GLN A 324 139.93 128.61 -57.97
C GLN A 324 141.45 128.82 -57.83
N HIS A 325 141.87 129.97 -57.29
CA HIS A 325 143.25 130.29 -56.96
C HIS A 325 143.88 129.45 -55.83
N GLN A 326 143.10 128.73 -55.00
CA GLN A 326 143.63 128.02 -53.84
C GLN A 326 143.88 126.51 -54.07
N ARG A 327 143.23 125.89 -55.07
CA ARG A 327 143.21 124.42 -55.18
C ARG A 327 144.19 123.82 -56.18
N GLU A 328 144.76 124.63 -57.09
CA GLU A 328 145.83 124.17 -57.99
C GLU A 328 147.08 123.72 -57.21
N HIS A 329 147.35 124.34 -56.06
CA HIS A 329 148.45 123.98 -55.15
C HIS A 329 148.28 122.59 -54.51
N LEU A 330 147.05 122.18 -54.19
CA LEU A 330 146.77 120.88 -53.55
C LEU A 330 146.84 119.69 -54.49
N LYS A 331 146.86 119.90 -55.81
CA LYS A 331 146.76 118.82 -56.79
C LYS A 331 148.03 117.96 -56.85
N GLY A 332 149.21 118.57 -56.67
CA GLY A 332 150.50 117.88 -56.74
C GLY A 332 150.92 117.06 -55.51
N ILE A 333 150.03 116.86 -54.53
CA ILE A 333 150.30 116.07 -53.30
C ILE A 333 149.47 114.77 -53.27
N VAL A 334 148.48 114.63 -54.16
CA VAL A 334 147.59 113.46 -54.19
C VAL A 334 148.19 112.30 -54.99
N ASP A 335 148.87 112.60 -56.10
CA ASP A 335 149.38 111.58 -57.04
C ASP A 335 150.39 110.61 -56.37
N ASP A 336 151.18 111.07 -55.40
CA ASP A 336 152.14 110.25 -54.63
C ASP A 336 151.47 109.12 -53.80
N ASN A 337 150.20 109.27 -53.41
CA ASN A 337 149.52 108.25 -52.60
C ASN A 337 149.07 107.03 -53.44
N LEU A 338 148.92 107.21 -54.76
CA LEU A 338 148.33 106.21 -55.65
C LEU A 338 149.22 104.96 -55.81
N GLU A 339 150.55 105.09 -55.66
CA GLU A 339 151.47 103.96 -55.76
C GLU A 339 151.37 102.95 -54.60
N VAL A 340 150.92 103.39 -53.42
CA VAL A 340 150.94 102.56 -52.21
C VAL A 340 149.84 101.49 -52.27
N GLU A 341 148.63 101.87 -52.69
CA GLU A 341 147.46 100.98 -52.71
C GLU A 341 147.64 99.77 -53.64
N THR A 342 148.39 99.94 -54.74
CA THR A 342 148.62 98.88 -55.75
C THR A 342 149.32 97.63 -55.20
N ARG A 343 150.11 97.78 -54.12
CA ARG A 343 150.87 96.67 -53.52
C ARG A 343 150.01 95.75 -52.65
N THR A 344 148.92 96.27 -52.07
CA THR A 344 148.07 95.54 -51.12
C THR A 344 147.27 94.43 -51.81
N GLY A 345 146.69 94.71 -52.99
CA GLY A 345 145.81 93.79 -53.72
C GLY A 345 146.46 92.54 -54.34
N LEU A 346 147.77 92.33 -54.13
CA LEU A 346 148.49 91.13 -54.54
C LEU A 346 148.43 89.99 -53.51
N VAL A 347 148.38 90.31 -52.21
CA VAL A 347 148.47 89.31 -51.13
C VAL A 347 147.15 88.55 -50.95
N GLU A 348 146.02 89.25 -51.07
CA GLU A 348 144.68 88.69 -50.82
C GLU A 348 144.33 87.52 -51.77
N ARG A 349 144.86 87.55 -53.00
CA ARG A 349 144.57 86.53 -54.03
C ARG A 349 145.16 85.15 -53.71
N GLN A 350 146.21 85.07 -52.89
CA GLN A 350 146.83 83.80 -52.51
C GLN A 350 146.01 83.04 -51.45
N VAL A 351 145.27 83.76 -50.59
CA VAL A 351 144.46 83.17 -49.50
C VAL A 351 143.24 82.43 -50.05
N GLN A 352 142.68 82.88 -51.17
CA GLN A 352 141.42 82.35 -51.71
C GLN A 352 141.59 80.92 -52.27
N HIS A 353 142.68 80.66 -52.99
CA HIS A 353 142.96 79.36 -53.63
C HIS A 353 143.09 78.21 -52.62
N SER A 354 143.57 78.50 -51.41
CA SER A 354 143.72 77.50 -50.34
C SER A 354 142.40 77.01 -49.73
N ARG A 355 141.27 77.68 -50.00
CA ARG A 355 139.94 77.30 -49.46
C ARG A 355 139.15 76.39 -50.40
N GLU A 356 139.36 76.49 -51.71
CA GLU A 356 138.64 75.71 -52.73
C GLU A 356 138.94 74.21 -52.61
N GLN A 357 140.20 73.85 -52.32
CA GLN A 357 140.65 72.46 -52.18
C GLN A 357 140.03 71.72 -50.96
N LEU A 358 139.50 72.44 -49.97
CA LEU A 358 138.83 71.83 -48.81
C LEU A 358 137.38 71.42 -49.14
N LEU A 359 136.71 72.16 -50.03
CA LEU A 359 135.32 71.94 -50.41
C LEU A 359 135.12 70.64 -51.22
N GLU A 360 136.12 70.24 -52.02
CA GLU A 360 136.02 69.06 -52.89
C GLU A 360 136.07 67.70 -52.14
N ALA A 361 136.52 67.68 -50.89
CA ALA A 361 136.75 66.43 -50.14
C ALA A 361 135.58 66.00 -49.25
N GLN A 362 134.83 66.93 -48.66
CA GLN A 362 133.69 66.61 -47.79
C GLN A 362 132.39 66.37 -48.57
N ALA A 363 132.26 66.94 -49.77
CA ALA A 363 131.09 66.83 -50.63
C ALA A 363 130.93 65.46 -51.35
N ARG A 364 131.31 64.34 -50.71
CA ARG A 364 131.30 62.99 -51.33
C ARG A 364 130.98 61.81 -50.39
N LEU A 365 130.59 62.04 -49.12
CA LEU A 365 130.36 60.92 -48.17
C LEU A 365 129.11 61.06 -47.29
N GLN A 366 128.63 62.28 -46.98
CA GLN A 366 127.29 62.48 -46.40
C GLN A 366 126.17 62.45 -47.47
N GLU A 367 126.55 62.61 -48.75
CA GLU A 367 125.70 62.85 -49.94
C GLU A 367 124.76 61.68 -50.32
N PHE A 368 124.80 60.53 -49.62
CA PHE A 368 124.15 59.29 -50.08
C PHE A 368 123.26 58.55 -49.07
N THR A 369 123.14 59.00 -47.81
CA THR A 369 122.27 58.34 -46.82
C THR A 369 121.10 59.21 -46.39
N ASP A 370 121.35 60.46 -46.02
CA ASP A 370 120.40 61.23 -45.21
C ASP A 370 119.29 61.88 -46.07
N GLU A 371 119.55 62.09 -47.37
CA GLU A 371 118.62 62.73 -48.30
C GLU A 371 117.48 61.81 -48.77
N LEU A 372 117.68 60.49 -48.77
CA LEU A 372 116.76 59.54 -49.41
C LEU A 372 115.46 59.28 -48.62
N ASP A 373 115.45 59.54 -47.31
CA ASP A 373 114.28 59.33 -46.45
C ASP A 373 113.57 60.62 -46.03
N VAL A 374 114.26 61.77 -45.98
CA VAL A 374 113.62 63.08 -45.73
C VAL A 374 112.70 63.48 -46.88
N LEU A 375 113.16 63.32 -48.13
CA LEU A 375 112.39 63.71 -49.33
C LEU A 375 111.07 62.94 -49.52
N LYS A 376 110.88 61.81 -48.83
CA LYS A 376 109.63 61.02 -48.85
C LYS A 376 108.50 61.62 -48.01
N HIS A 377 108.79 62.51 -47.06
CA HIS A 377 107.76 63.09 -46.17
C HIS A 377 107.39 64.53 -46.50
N GLU A 378 108.33 65.35 -47.02
CA GLU A 378 108.01 66.73 -47.39
C GLU A 378 107.13 66.85 -48.65
N LEU A 379 107.26 65.90 -49.59
CA LEU A 379 106.47 65.87 -50.83
C LEU A 379 104.98 65.55 -50.59
N ALA A 380 104.65 64.85 -49.50
CA ALA A 380 103.26 64.55 -49.13
C ALA A 380 102.52 65.78 -48.57
N ALA A 381 103.23 66.70 -47.90
CA ALA A 381 102.63 67.86 -47.25
C ALA A 381 102.23 68.98 -48.23
N SER A 382 102.93 69.09 -49.37
CA SER A 382 102.75 70.19 -50.33
C SER A 382 101.59 69.99 -51.32
N ALA A 383 101.21 68.74 -51.63
CA ALA A 383 100.18 68.44 -52.64
C ALA A 383 98.74 68.82 -52.23
N ALA A 384 98.39 68.69 -50.94
CA ALA A 384 97.02 68.94 -50.45
C ALA A 384 96.61 70.43 -50.50
N ALA A 385 97.58 71.35 -50.45
CA ALA A 385 97.33 72.80 -50.39
C ALA A 385 96.67 73.37 -51.66
N LEU A 386 96.77 72.68 -52.80
CA LEU A 386 96.37 73.21 -54.11
C LEU A 386 94.90 72.93 -54.45
N MET A 387 94.30 71.87 -53.90
CA MET A 387 92.88 71.53 -54.11
C MET A 387 91.89 72.56 -53.53
N LYS A 388 92.26 73.24 -52.44
CA LYS A 388 91.34 74.13 -51.68
C LYS A 388 91.02 75.47 -52.38
N LYS A 389 91.52 75.70 -53.60
CA LYS A 389 91.33 76.96 -54.36
C LYS A 389 90.78 76.82 -55.79
N ARG A 390 90.02 75.74 -56.12
CA ARG A 390 89.35 75.66 -57.44
C ARG A 390 87.85 75.35 -57.47
N ASN A 391 87.24 74.77 -56.43
CA ASN A 391 85.83 74.32 -56.46
C ASN A 391 84.80 75.30 -55.85
N VAL A 392 85.17 76.53 -55.50
CA VAL A 392 84.24 77.55 -54.96
C VAL A 392 83.42 78.27 -56.06
N ALA A 393 83.59 77.89 -57.33
CA ALA A 393 83.07 78.61 -58.49
C ALA A 393 81.72 78.10 -59.08
N ALA A 394 81.06 77.09 -58.49
CA ALA A 394 79.94 76.39 -59.15
C ALA A 394 78.71 76.04 -58.27
N GLY A 395 78.65 76.45 -56.99
CA GLY A 395 77.59 76.00 -56.05
C GLY A 395 76.53 77.04 -55.65
N ALA A 396 76.87 78.33 -55.64
CA ALA A 396 76.11 79.34 -54.88
C ALA A 396 74.77 79.80 -55.51
N ALA A 397 74.37 79.29 -56.68
CA ALA A 397 73.28 79.84 -57.48
C ALA A 397 71.94 79.09 -57.42
N LYS A 398 71.87 77.86 -56.88
CA LYS A 398 70.60 77.06 -56.87
C LYS A 398 69.78 77.18 -55.58
N VAL A 399 70.41 77.32 -54.42
CA VAL A 399 69.73 77.22 -53.10
C VAL A 399 68.88 78.45 -52.75
N LEU A 400 69.06 79.58 -53.44
CA LEU A 400 68.37 80.84 -53.13
C LEU A 400 66.92 80.90 -53.66
N GLU A 401 66.58 80.11 -54.68
CA GLU A 401 65.26 80.19 -55.33
C GLU A 401 64.22 79.27 -54.68
N GLU A 402 64.64 78.08 -54.24
CA GLU A 402 63.78 77.08 -53.58
C GLU A 402 63.15 77.60 -52.28
N LYS A 403 63.85 78.48 -51.55
CA LYS A 403 63.35 79.10 -50.31
C LYS A 403 62.37 80.26 -50.52
N LYS A 404 62.20 80.79 -51.74
CA LYS A 404 61.17 81.81 -52.03
C LYS A 404 59.78 81.19 -52.13
N VAL A 405 59.66 80.08 -52.87
CA VAL A 405 58.39 79.41 -53.18
C VAL A 405 57.64 79.00 -51.91
N LEU A 406 58.34 78.34 -50.98
CA LEU A 406 57.77 77.87 -49.71
C LEU A 406 57.19 79.00 -48.83
N LEU A 407 57.71 80.23 -48.96
CA LEU A 407 57.29 81.37 -48.14
C LEU A 407 55.99 82.01 -48.66
N GLU A 408 55.71 81.92 -49.96
CA GLU A 408 54.44 82.39 -50.54
C GLU A 408 53.27 81.43 -50.27
N GLU A 409 53.51 80.13 -50.28
CA GLU A 409 52.48 79.13 -49.97
C GLU A 409 51.93 79.28 -48.54
N ALA A 410 52.82 79.49 -47.56
CA ALA A 410 52.45 79.68 -46.16
C ALA A 410 51.54 80.91 -45.97
N ARG A 411 51.84 82.01 -46.69
CA ARG A 411 51.07 83.26 -46.62
C ARG A 411 49.65 83.12 -47.19
N LYS A 412 49.47 82.33 -48.27
CA LYS A 412 48.14 82.04 -48.84
C LYS A 412 47.27 81.20 -47.90
N LYS A 413 47.85 80.13 -47.34
CA LYS A 413 47.17 79.22 -46.39
C LYS A 413 46.63 79.97 -45.15
N TYR A 414 47.42 80.88 -44.56
CA TYR A 414 47.00 81.68 -43.39
C TYR A 414 45.79 82.59 -43.64
N HIS A 415 45.70 83.24 -44.81
CA HIS A 415 44.61 84.17 -45.11
C HIS A 415 43.27 83.47 -45.39
N GLN A 416 43.30 82.23 -45.90
CA GLN A 416 42.09 81.44 -46.10
C GLN A 416 41.48 80.98 -44.77
N VAL A 417 42.29 80.41 -43.87
CA VAL A 417 41.85 79.94 -42.54
C VAL A 417 41.23 81.09 -41.73
N LYS A 418 41.85 82.27 -41.73
CA LYS A 418 41.33 83.43 -40.99
C LYS A 418 39.96 83.93 -41.48
N LYS A 419 39.58 83.64 -42.73
CA LYS A 419 38.29 84.08 -43.28
C LYS A 419 37.15 83.12 -42.93
N VAL A 420 37.37 81.81 -43.08
CA VAL A 420 36.40 80.76 -42.72
C VAL A 420 35.97 80.90 -41.25
N LEU A 421 36.94 81.06 -40.36
CA LEU A 421 36.72 81.23 -38.91
C LEU A 421 35.80 82.43 -38.56
N ALA A 422 35.78 83.48 -39.38
CA ALA A 422 34.95 84.67 -39.15
C ALA A 422 33.51 84.52 -39.68
N GLU A 423 33.27 83.53 -40.55
CA GLU A 423 31.98 83.26 -41.16
C GLU A 423 31.21 82.20 -40.35
N GLU A 424 31.88 81.16 -39.82
CA GLU A 424 31.30 80.13 -38.94
C GLU A 424 30.78 80.70 -37.60
N VAL A 425 31.51 81.64 -36.98
CA VAL A 425 31.13 82.28 -35.70
C VAL A 425 29.77 82.98 -35.74
N LYS A 426 29.29 83.39 -36.93
CA LYS A 426 27.96 84.02 -37.08
C LYS A 426 26.82 83.04 -37.27
N ALA A 427 27.08 81.78 -37.64
CA ALA A 427 26.06 80.74 -37.73
C ALA A 427 25.67 80.19 -36.34
N LEU A 428 26.63 80.17 -35.40
CA LEU A 428 26.47 79.66 -34.04
C LEU A 428 25.38 80.36 -33.21
N GLN A 429 25.18 81.67 -33.38
CA GLN A 429 24.30 82.45 -32.49
C GLN A 429 22.80 82.18 -32.69
N SER A 430 22.41 81.58 -33.82
CA SER A 430 21.02 81.15 -34.06
C SER A 430 20.77 79.71 -33.58
N THR A 431 21.78 78.84 -33.66
CA THR A 431 21.70 77.49 -33.12
C THR A 431 21.83 77.47 -31.59
N GLU A 432 22.53 78.43 -30.98
CA GLU A 432 22.73 78.58 -29.52
C GLU A 432 21.48 78.42 -28.64
N LEU A 433 20.29 78.84 -29.10
CA LEU A 433 19.07 78.75 -28.27
C LEU A 433 18.41 77.38 -28.30
N SER A 434 18.49 76.67 -29.43
CA SER A 434 18.11 75.24 -29.52
C SER A 434 19.18 74.36 -28.88
N ALA A 435 20.45 74.76 -29.02
CA ALA A 435 21.58 74.16 -28.33
C ALA A 435 21.40 74.25 -26.81
N LYS A 436 20.99 75.38 -26.22
CA LYS A 436 20.85 75.50 -24.74
C LYS A 436 19.85 74.53 -24.10
N ASP A 437 18.71 74.25 -24.72
CA ASP A 437 17.79 73.22 -24.22
C ASP A 437 18.32 71.78 -24.45
N ALA A 438 19.10 71.57 -25.52
CA ALA A 438 19.83 70.32 -25.73
C ALA A 438 21.02 70.17 -24.78
N GLU A 439 21.73 71.25 -24.44
CA GLU A 439 22.87 71.38 -23.54
C GLU A 439 22.46 71.19 -22.09
N LEU A 440 21.25 71.60 -21.67
CA LEU A 440 20.74 71.26 -20.34
C LEU A 440 20.50 69.75 -20.20
N ARG A 441 19.93 69.12 -21.22
CA ARG A 441 19.73 67.65 -21.24
C ARG A 441 21.05 66.89 -21.40
N LEU A 442 21.95 67.41 -22.23
CA LEU A 442 23.33 66.92 -22.34
C LEU A 442 24.13 67.19 -21.07
N ALA A 443 23.85 68.23 -20.28
CA ALA A 443 24.54 68.49 -19.01
C ALA A 443 24.07 67.53 -17.91
N ASP A 444 22.78 67.18 -17.87
CA ASP A 444 22.27 66.15 -16.96
C ASP A 444 22.74 64.74 -17.33
N GLU A 445 22.75 64.40 -18.62
CA GLU A 445 23.33 63.13 -19.09
C GLU A 445 24.86 63.13 -18.98
N ASP A 446 25.56 64.22 -19.30
CA ASP A 446 26.99 64.39 -19.03
C ASP A 446 27.29 64.32 -17.54
N ALA A 447 26.41 64.79 -16.64
CA ALA A 447 26.65 64.69 -15.20
C ALA A 447 26.54 63.24 -14.71
N LYS A 448 25.70 62.41 -15.37
CA LYS A 448 25.63 60.96 -15.13
C LYS A 448 26.78 60.23 -15.80
N LEU A 449 27.07 60.57 -17.05
CA LEU A 449 28.11 59.98 -17.88
C LEU A 449 29.48 60.34 -17.35
N LYS A 450 29.77 61.58 -16.92
CA LYS A 450 31.00 61.97 -16.20
C LYS A 450 31.12 61.28 -14.83
N LYS A 451 30.02 60.97 -14.13
CA LYS A 451 30.08 60.13 -12.92
C LYS A 451 30.44 58.67 -13.25
N GLN A 452 29.88 58.12 -14.33
CA GLN A 452 30.19 56.78 -14.81
C GLN A 452 31.58 56.70 -15.45
N GLU A 453 32.04 57.73 -16.16
CA GLU A 453 33.38 57.88 -16.69
C GLU A 453 34.39 58.11 -15.58
N PHE A 454 34.07 58.87 -14.53
CA PHE A 454 34.95 59.01 -13.37
C PHE A 454 35.05 57.68 -12.60
N ALA A 455 33.95 56.95 -12.43
CA ALA A 455 33.97 55.60 -11.88
C ALA A 455 34.75 54.63 -12.80
N MET A 456 34.58 54.73 -14.12
CA MET A 456 35.31 53.93 -15.12
C MET A 456 36.78 54.35 -15.23
N GLN A 457 37.13 55.61 -15.00
CA GLN A 457 38.50 56.13 -14.94
C GLN A 457 39.15 55.67 -13.64
N GLN A 458 38.45 55.68 -12.50
CA GLN A 458 38.95 55.05 -11.28
C GLN A 458 39.11 53.54 -11.46
N LEU A 459 38.19 52.85 -12.14
CA LEU A 459 38.34 51.42 -12.43
C LEU A 459 39.45 51.14 -13.45
N LYS A 460 39.64 52.01 -14.45
CA LYS A 460 40.76 51.96 -15.42
C LYS A 460 42.08 52.32 -14.77
N GLU A 461 42.13 53.25 -13.82
CA GLU A 461 43.31 53.56 -13.02
C GLU A 461 43.63 52.42 -12.05
N GLN A 462 42.63 51.79 -11.43
CA GLN A 462 42.84 50.62 -10.57
C GLN A 462 43.31 49.43 -11.42
N MET A 463 42.68 49.17 -12.57
CA MET A 463 43.14 48.17 -13.55
C MET A 463 44.51 48.50 -14.12
N PHE A 464 44.84 49.77 -14.35
CA PHE A 464 46.16 50.19 -14.85
C PHE A 464 47.21 50.08 -13.74
N ARG A 465 46.94 50.53 -12.51
CA ARG A 465 47.83 50.33 -11.35
C ARG A 465 48.02 48.85 -11.06
N GLN A 466 46.97 48.02 -11.12
CA GLN A 466 47.07 46.57 -10.97
C GLN A 466 47.75 45.89 -12.15
N SER A 467 47.58 46.38 -13.39
CA SER A 467 48.30 45.87 -14.56
C SER A 467 49.76 46.34 -14.58
N GLN A 468 50.07 47.49 -13.99
CA GLN A 468 51.41 48.04 -13.83
C GLN A 468 52.13 47.40 -12.63
N GLN A 469 51.39 47.03 -11.58
CA GLN A 469 51.86 46.14 -10.52
C GLN A 469 52.04 44.71 -11.04
N LEU A 470 51.15 44.19 -11.88
CA LEU A 470 51.34 42.91 -12.56
C LEU A 470 52.52 42.99 -13.53
N PHE A 471 52.72 44.11 -14.22
CA PHE A 471 53.85 44.31 -15.12
C PHE A 471 55.16 44.51 -14.36
N SER A 472 55.17 45.20 -13.22
CA SER A 472 56.37 45.30 -12.37
C SER A 472 56.64 44.00 -11.63
N CYS A 473 55.63 43.23 -11.20
CA CYS A 473 55.80 41.87 -10.70
C CYS A 473 56.26 40.92 -11.81
N ARG A 474 55.82 41.12 -13.07
CA ARG A 474 56.28 40.37 -14.24
C ARG A 474 57.62 40.85 -14.79
N GLN A 475 58.04 42.08 -14.52
CA GLN A 475 59.36 42.59 -14.87
C GLN A 475 60.33 42.44 -13.71
N GLU A 476 59.87 42.28 -12.48
CA GLU A 476 60.58 41.54 -11.47
C GLU A 476 60.69 40.11 -11.98
N GLU A 477 59.64 39.29 -12.07
CA GLU A 477 59.66 37.91 -12.63
C GLU A 477 60.46 37.75 -13.93
N ALA A 478 60.50 38.72 -14.86
CA ALA A 478 61.19 38.64 -16.17
C ALA A 478 62.51 39.43 -16.29
N ASN A 479 62.77 40.46 -15.46
CA ASN A 479 64.17 40.70 -15.07
C ASN A 479 64.66 39.34 -14.61
N TYR A 480 63.91 38.75 -13.71
CA TYR A 480 64.18 37.51 -13.09
C TYR A 480 64.20 36.30 -14.08
N ILE A 481 63.42 36.22 -15.17
CA ILE A 481 63.54 35.15 -16.22
C ILE A 481 64.86 35.27 -17.01
N ALA A 482 65.46 36.45 -17.09
CA ALA A 482 66.85 36.58 -17.52
C ALA A 482 67.84 36.50 -16.35
N GLU A 483 67.46 36.96 -15.15
CA GLU A 483 68.23 36.81 -13.94
C GLU A 483 68.49 35.29 -13.75
N ILE A 484 67.55 34.37 -14.14
CA ILE A 484 67.77 32.91 -14.41
C ILE A 484 69.15 32.77 -14.93
N SER A 485 69.37 33.14 -16.18
CA SER A 485 70.46 32.59 -16.97
C SER A 485 71.84 32.77 -16.32
N GLY A 486 71.98 33.67 -15.34
CA GLY A 486 73.18 33.91 -14.55
C GLY A 486 73.64 32.72 -13.73
N ALA A 487 73.00 32.23 -12.64
CA ALA A 487 73.58 31.13 -11.84
C ALA A 487 73.91 29.89 -12.67
N GLN A 488 73.02 28.98 -13.06
CA GLN A 488 73.37 27.87 -14.00
C GLN A 488 74.19 28.25 -15.29
N ALA A 489 74.50 29.51 -15.67
CA ALA A 489 75.60 29.79 -16.62
C ALA A 489 76.93 30.09 -15.90
N THR A 490 76.99 31.03 -14.96
CA THR A 490 78.17 31.30 -14.11
C THR A 490 78.51 30.07 -13.27
N ALA A 491 77.55 29.42 -12.64
CA ALA A 491 77.58 28.10 -12.03
C ALA A 491 77.82 26.94 -13.02
N LYS A 492 77.50 27.00 -14.32
CA LYS A 492 78.04 26.00 -15.29
C LYS A 492 79.53 26.27 -15.55
N THR A 493 79.95 27.54 -15.58
CA THR A 493 81.35 27.97 -15.70
C THR A 493 82.14 27.72 -14.41
N LEU A 494 81.51 27.80 -13.25
CA LEU A 494 82.04 27.41 -11.95
C LEU A 494 81.94 25.91 -11.76
N GLN A 495 81.04 25.18 -12.44
CA GLN A 495 81.01 23.72 -12.43
C GLN A 495 81.99 23.12 -13.45
N SER A 496 82.34 23.83 -14.53
CA SER A 496 83.48 23.49 -15.39
C SER A 496 84.81 23.92 -14.74
N LYS A 497 84.84 25.06 -14.01
CA LYS A 497 85.99 25.45 -13.19
C LYS A 497 86.15 24.58 -11.94
N ILE A 498 85.07 24.12 -11.32
CA ILE A 498 85.07 23.05 -10.30
C ILE A 498 85.56 21.78 -10.97
N ARG A 499 85.11 21.37 -12.16
CA ARG A 499 85.73 20.22 -12.88
C ARG A 499 87.20 20.41 -13.30
N SER A 500 87.75 21.64 -13.30
CA SER A 500 89.21 21.88 -13.40
C SER A 500 89.84 21.77 -12.02
N LEU A 501 89.29 22.49 -11.05
CA LEU A 501 89.70 22.50 -9.65
C LEU A 501 89.49 21.15 -8.97
N ASP A 502 88.70 20.23 -9.53
CA ASP A 502 88.48 18.84 -9.13
C ASP A 502 89.52 17.93 -9.78
N LYS A 503 90.05 18.28 -10.96
CA LYS A 503 91.24 17.59 -11.51
C LYS A 503 92.49 18.04 -10.78
N GLU A 504 92.55 19.31 -10.41
CA GLU A 504 93.61 19.89 -9.58
C GLU A 504 93.44 19.43 -8.11
N SER A 505 92.20 19.34 -7.60
CA SER A 505 91.88 18.84 -6.26
C SER A 505 91.93 17.33 -6.17
N ILE A 506 91.61 16.52 -7.19
CA ILE A 506 91.90 15.07 -7.15
C ILE A 506 93.41 14.87 -7.09
N ARG A 507 94.19 15.62 -7.87
CA ARG A 507 95.66 15.56 -7.86
C ARG A 507 96.27 16.07 -6.55
N GLN A 508 95.64 17.06 -5.91
CA GLN A 508 95.98 17.49 -4.55
C GLN A 508 95.43 16.54 -3.49
N GLN A 509 94.31 15.85 -3.72
CA GLN A 509 93.70 14.83 -2.86
C GLN A 509 94.41 13.48 -2.98
N GLU A 510 95.20 13.21 -4.02
CA GLU A 510 96.13 12.09 -4.05
C GLU A 510 97.29 12.35 -3.06
N LEU A 511 97.84 13.56 -3.10
CA LEU A 511 98.87 14.05 -2.16
C LEU A 511 98.32 14.26 -0.74
N ILE A 512 97.08 14.71 -0.61
CA ILE A 512 96.41 14.95 0.67
C ILE A 512 95.82 13.66 1.23
N TYR A 513 95.28 12.70 0.46
CA TYR A 513 94.94 11.37 1.01
C TYR A 513 96.20 10.66 1.53
N THR A 514 97.35 10.78 0.87
CA THR A 514 98.57 10.15 1.38
C THR A 514 99.05 10.74 2.70
N ALA A 515 98.71 12.00 3.03
CA ALA A 515 98.94 12.62 4.34
C ALA A 515 97.77 12.41 5.32
N GLU A 516 96.55 12.78 4.94
CA GLU A 516 95.32 12.65 5.75
C GLU A 516 94.95 11.20 6.08
N PHE A 517 95.27 10.21 5.25
CA PHE A 517 95.05 8.81 5.63
C PHE A 517 95.94 8.41 6.83
N GLN A 518 97.11 9.04 6.98
CA GLN A 518 98.01 8.84 8.12
C GLN A 518 97.53 9.67 9.33
N ILE A 519 97.15 10.93 9.11
CA ILE A 519 96.70 11.86 10.16
C ILE A 519 95.32 11.47 10.73
N GLN A 520 94.32 11.23 9.87
CA GLN A 520 92.96 10.88 10.31
C GLN A 520 92.90 9.51 11.01
N GLN A 521 93.86 8.59 10.79
CA GLN A 521 93.97 7.36 11.59
C GLN A 521 94.41 7.62 13.04
N MET A 522 95.06 8.75 13.32
CA MET A 522 95.44 9.19 14.66
C MET A 522 94.33 10.04 15.27
N GLU A 523 93.86 11.08 14.57
CA GLU A 523 92.87 12.03 15.09
C GLU A 523 91.51 11.40 15.38
N ARG A 524 91.03 10.48 14.54
CA ARG A 524 89.74 9.78 14.76
C ARG A 524 89.75 8.89 16.01
N LYS A 525 90.92 8.52 16.54
CA LYS A 525 91.07 7.80 17.82
C LYS A 525 91.02 8.72 19.04
N VAL A 526 91.36 10.01 18.87
CA VAL A 526 91.43 10.99 19.97
C VAL A 526 90.12 11.78 20.07
N SER A 527 89.68 12.43 19.00
CA SER A 527 88.60 13.42 19.06
C SER A 527 87.21 12.81 19.33
N ARG A 528 87.02 11.51 19.06
CA ARG A 528 85.81 10.77 19.46
C ARG A 528 85.71 10.51 20.98
N GLY A 529 86.79 10.72 21.74
CA GLY A 529 86.80 10.54 23.19
C GLY A 529 86.34 11.75 24.02
N LEU A 530 86.13 12.93 23.41
CA LEU A 530 86.00 14.20 24.16
C LEU A 530 84.77 15.08 23.82
N GLY A 531 84.28 15.10 22.58
CA GLY A 531 82.86 15.37 22.28
C GLY A 531 82.23 16.75 22.57
N GLU A 532 82.84 17.88 22.18
CA GLU A 532 82.24 19.23 22.31
C GLU A 532 81.99 19.97 20.96
N ARG A 533 81.27 21.11 20.97
CA ARG A 533 80.94 21.98 19.80
C ARG A 533 80.96 23.48 20.14
N SER A 534 80.96 24.34 19.12
CA SER A 534 81.41 25.76 19.19
C SER A 534 80.29 26.83 19.23
N ASP A 535 80.61 28.01 19.76
CA ASP A 535 79.67 29.12 20.02
C ASP A 535 79.10 29.83 18.77
N GLU A 536 79.72 29.70 17.60
CA GLU A 536 79.17 30.27 16.37
C GLU A 536 77.83 29.64 15.96
N GLU A 537 77.61 28.37 16.33
CA GLU A 537 76.34 27.67 16.11
C GLU A 537 75.21 28.36 16.92
N LYS A 538 75.51 28.77 18.16
CA LYS A 538 74.51 29.38 19.07
C LYS A 538 73.96 30.70 18.52
N LYS A 539 74.78 31.56 17.92
CA LYS A 539 74.31 32.86 17.38
C LYS A 539 73.38 32.69 16.18
N LYS A 540 73.68 31.75 15.28
CA LYS A 540 72.86 31.45 14.09
C LYS A 540 71.46 30.96 14.52
N LEU A 541 71.43 29.99 15.44
CA LEU A 541 70.18 29.46 16.01
C LEU A 541 69.28 30.54 16.65
N HIS A 542 69.85 31.56 17.30
CA HIS A 542 69.03 32.65 17.89
C HIS A 542 68.44 33.60 16.84
N GLN A 543 69.09 33.80 15.69
CA GLN A 543 68.48 34.56 14.58
C GLN A 543 67.37 33.75 13.90
N GLU A 544 67.59 32.46 13.66
CA GLU A 544 66.57 31.56 13.11
C GLU A 544 65.31 31.52 14.00
N ILE A 545 65.46 31.48 15.33
CA ILE A 545 64.33 31.55 16.27
C ILE A 545 63.53 32.84 16.08
N ALA A 546 64.17 34.01 15.98
CA ALA A 546 63.48 35.29 15.83
C ALA A 546 62.72 35.39 14.48
N GLU A 547 63.31 34.88 13.39
CA GLU A 547 62.64 34.83 12.09
C GLU A 547 61.45 33.85 12.09
N LEU A 548 61.60 32.70 12.75
CA LEU A 548 60.53 31.71 12.92
C LEU A 548 59.37 32.26 13.76
N GLU A 549 59.62 33.06 14.80
CA GLU A 549 58.56 33.71 15.58
C GLU A 549 57.71 34.67 14.75
N VAL A 550 58.32 35.46 13.86
CA VAL A 550 57.61 36.37 12.94
C VAL A 550 56.77 35.58 11.93
N GLN A 551 57.34 34.52 11.34
CA GLN A 551 56.60 33.64 10.43
C GLN A 551 55.41 32.95 11.13
N LEU A 552 55.62 32.48 12.36
CA LEU A 552 54.60 31.80 13.16
C LEU A 552 53.48 32.77 13.59
N ALA A 553 53.78 34.05 13.83
CA ALA A 553 52.78 35.09 14.03
C ALA A 553 51.92 35.33 12.77
N ALA A 554 52.54 35.43 11.59
CA ALA A 554 51.82 35.59 10.32
C ALA A 554 50.90 34.38 10.01
N VAL A 555 51.40 33.16 10.20
CA VAL A 555 50.62 31.91 10.02
C VAL A 555 49.48 31.81 11.04
N ARG A 556 49.65 32.29 12.28
CA ARG A 556 48.56 32.39 13.27
C ARG A 556 47.43 33.30 12.80
N GLU A 557 47.73 34.44 12.15
CA GLU A 557 46.70 35.36 11.67
C GLU A 557 46.00 34.85 10.41
N GLN A 558 46.76 34.25 9.47
CA GLN A 558 46.19 33.51 8.34
C GLN A 558 45.24 32.40 8.82
N LYS A 559 45.61 31.65 9.86
CA LYS A 559 44.76 30.62 10.49
C LYS A 559 43.48 31.20 11.09
N LYS A 560 43.51 32.37 11.76
CA LYS A 560 42.28 33.04 12.24
C LYS A 560 41.35 33.41 11.08
N MET A 561 41.91 33.99 10.01
CA MET A 561 41.18 34.40 8.81
C MET A 561 40.52 33.20 8.13
N LEU A 562 41.26 32.11 7.93
CA LEU A 562 40.73 30.83 7.41
C LEU A 562 39.64 30.26 8.32
N VAL A 563 39.82 30.23 9.65
CA VAL A 563 38.78 29.77 10.59
C VAL A 563 37.52 30.63 10.51
N ALA A 564 37.63 31.95 10.30
CA ALA A 564 36.48 32.82 10.07
C ALA A 564 35.77 32.50 8.74
N GLN A 565 36.52 32.25 7.66
CA GLN A 565 35.96 31.82 6.37
C GLN A 565 35.27 30.45 6.48
N CYS A 566 35.90 29.45 7.11
CA CYS A 566 35.31 28.13 7.34
C CYS A 566 34.03 28.20 8.20
N ARG A 567 33.95 29.13 9.16
CA ARG A 567 32.71 29.40 9.92
C ARG A 567 31.63 30.04 9.06
N LYS A 568 31.98 30.99 8.20
CA LYS A 568 31.04 31.60 7.23
C LYS A 568 30.49 30.55 6.26
N LEU A 569 31.37 29.76 5.64
CA LEU A 569 31.00 28.67 4.72
C LEU A 569 30.14 27.59 5.39
N ASN A 570 30.42 27.22 6.65
CA ASN A 570 29.57 26.29 7.40
C ASN A 570 28.16 26.86 7.67
N ASN A 571 28.04 28.15 7.94
CA ASN A 571 26.75 28.79 8.12
C ASN A 571 25.98 28.88 6.79
N GLU A 572 26.66 29.25 5.70
CA GLU A 572 26.09 29.26 4.35
C GLU A 572 25.62 27.87 3.93
N LEU A 573 26.45 26.84 4.12
CA LEU A 573 26.10 25.42 3.91
C LEU A 573 24.87 25.00 4.74
N ARG A 574 24.81 25.34 6.03
CA ARG A 574 23.63 25.08 6.87
C ARG A 574 22.37 25.78 6.35
N THR A 575 22.47 27.01 5.83
CA THR A 575 21.30 27.67 5.20
C THR A 575 20.93 27.04 3.85
N ALA A 576 21.89 26.55 3.08
CA ALA A 576 21.64 25.84 1.82
C ALA A 576 20.95 24.48 2.07
N ILE A 577 21.38 23.74 3.10
CA ILE A 577 20.74 22.50 3.55
C ILE A 577 19.29 22.77 3.96
N ARG A 578 19.03 23.76 4.82
CA ARG A 578 17.65 24.13 5.21
C ARG A 578 16.77 24.58 4.04
N ARG A 579 17.34 25.28 3.05
CA ARG A 579 16.63 25.64 1.81
C ARG A 579 16.31 24.39 0.97
N LYS A 580 17.24 23.44 0.85
CA LYS A 580 17.02 22.15 0.18
C LYS A 580 15.91 21.35 0.87
N GLU A 581 15.94 21.25 2.20
CA GLU A 581 14.92 20.58 3.01
C GLU A 581 13.54 21.20 2.79
N LEU A 582 13.42 22.53 2.84
CA LEU A 582 12.17 23.26 2.58
C LEU A 582 11.65 23.02 1.15
N VAL A 583 12.51 23.10 0.14
CA VAL A 583 12.13 22.84 -1.26
C VAL A 583 11.76 21.37 -1.49
N GLN A 584 12.38 20.43 -0.77
CA GLN A 584 12.00 19.02 -0.80
C GLN A 584 10.65 18.75 -0.10
N ALA A 585 10.32 19.49 0.96
CA ALA A 585 8.99 19.43 1.58
C ALA A 585 7.92 20.01 0.63
N GLN A 586 8.15 21.19 0.06
CA GLN A 586 7.26 21.81 -0.93
C GLN A 586 7.08 20.94 -2.17
N ARG A 587 8.13 20.27 -2.65
CA ARG A 587 8.03 19.31 -3.76
C ARG A 587 7.06 18.16 -3.41
N LYS A 588 7.17 17.56 -2.22
CA LYS A 588 6.26 16.49 -1.78
C LYS A 588 4.81 16.96 -1.63
N GLU A 589 4.62 18.19 -1.14
CA GLU A 589 3.31 18.85 -1.05
C GLU A 589 2.68 19.03 -2.44
N PHE A 590 3.45 19.53 -3.42
CA PHE A 590 3.01 19.63 -4.81
C PHE A 590 2.80 18.26 -5.48
N GLU A 591 3.61 17.25 -5.19
CA GLU A 591 3.40 15.88 -5.69
C GLU A 591 2.10 15.27 -5.15
N SER A 592 1.77 15.48 -3.86
CA SER A 592 0.46 15.11 -3.29
C SER A 592 -0.67 15.87 -3.99
N ARG A 593 -0.53 17.19 -4.16
CA ARG A 593 -1.59 18.01 -4.76
C ARG A 593 -1.80 17.73 -6.25
N ILE A 594 -0.75 17.33 -6.97
CA ILE A 594 -0.87 16.83 -8.35
C ILE A 594 -1.65 15.52 -8.37
N ALA A 595 -1.31 14.55 -7.52
CA ALA A 595 -2.05 13.28 -7.44
C ALA A 595 -3.53 13.48 -7.06
N GLU A 596 -3.84 14.40 -6.13
CA GLU A 596 -5.21 14.80 -5.82
C GLU A 596 -5.95 15.36 -7.04
N LEU A 597 -5.33 16.29 -7.78
CA LEU A 597 -5.90 16.91 -8.97
C LEU A 597 -6.03 15.93 -10.14
N GLU A 598 -5.13 14.95 -10.28
CA GLU A 598 -5.21 13.88 -11.28
C GLU A 598 -6.41 12.97 -10.99
N VAL A 599 -6.59 12.53 -9.73
CA VAL A 599 -7.76 11.74 -9.32
C VAL A 599 -9.06 12.53 -9.48
N GLU A 600 -9.08 13.82 -9.11
CA GLU A 600 -10.22 14.70 -9.33
C GLU A 600 -10.53 14.84 -10.83
N THR A 601 -9.51 15.03 -11.68
CA THR A 601 -9.66 15.14 -13.14
C THR A 601 -10.21 13.85 -13.76
N VAL A 602 -9.71 12.68 -13.35
CA VAL A 602 -10.22 11.38 -13.83
C VAL A 602 -11.67 11.17 -13.39
N SER A 603 -12.03 11.52 -12.15
CA SER A 603 -13.40 11.48 -11.65
C SER A 603 -14.33 12.41 -12.44
N GLN A 604 -13.88 13.65 -12.74
CA GLN A 604 -14.63 14.61 -13.56
C GLN A 604 -14.76 14.13 -15.02
N GLN A 605 -13.76 13.45 -15.60
CA GLN A 605 -13.84 12.86 -16.93
C GLN A 605 -14.88 11.73 -16.99
N GLN A 606 -14.90 10.82 -16.00
CA GLN A 606 -15.92 9.76 -15.91
C GLN A 606 -17.33 10.34 -15.68
N ALA A 607 -17.45 11.40 -14.88
CA ALA A 607 -18.70 12.14 -14.70
C ALA A 607 -19.14 12.85 -16.00
N LEU A 608 -18.20 13.35 -16.81
CA LEU A 608 -18.51 13.95 -18.11
C LEU A 608 -18.97 12.89 -19.12
N GLU A 609 -18.28 11.76 -19.24
CA GLU A 609 -18.68 10.66 -20.12
C GLU A 609 -20.08 10.13 -19.80
N THR A 610 -20.40 9.94 -18.52
CA THR A 610 -21.74 9.48 -18.11
C THR A 610 -22.81 10.52 -18.42
N ARG A 611 -22.52 11.83 -18.27
CA ARG A 611 -23.44 12.90 -18.69
C ARG A 611 -23.56 13.04 -20.21
N VAL A 612 -22.54 12.71 -20.99
CA VAL A 612 -22.63 12.62 -22.46
C VAL A 612 -23.55 11.48 -22.87
N LYS A 613 -23.35 10.28 -22.31
CA LYS A 613 -24.21 9.11 -22.54
C LYS A 613 -25.68 9.40 -22.16
N GLU A 614 -25.93 9.94 -20.97
CA GLU A 614 -27.28 10.39 -20.56
C GLU A 614 -27.90 11.41 -21.53
N LYS A 615 -27.11 12.33 -22.09
CA LYS A 615 -27.59 13.34 -23.05
C LYS A 615 -27.95 12.69 -24.38
N GLU A 616 -27.14 11.75 -24.85
CA GLU A 616 -27.39 10.98 -26.08
C GLU A 616 -28.66 10.14 -25.94
N ASP A 617 -28.83 9.42 -24.82
CA ASP A 617 -30.07 8.70 -24.48
C ASP A 617 -31.29 9.63 -24.47
N LYS A 618 -31.19 10.80 -23.82
CA LYS A 618 -32.27 11.80 -23.78
C LYS A 618 -32.57 12.39 -25.16
N MET A 619 -31.57 12.55 -26.04
CA MET A 619 -31.77 12.98 -27.41
C MET A 619 -32.49 11.91 -28.24
N VAL A 620 -32.12 10.63 -28.11
CA VAL A 620 -32.82 9.51 -28.75
C VAL A 620 -34.26 9.41 -28.26
N GLN A 621 -34.50 9.48 -26.94
CA GLN A 621 -35.85 9.48 -26.36
C GLN A 621 -36.70 10.66 -26.87
N HIS A 622 -36.12 11.86 -26.95
CA HIS A 622 -36.79 13.05 -27.50
C HIS A 622 -37.14 12.90 -28.99
N ASP A 623 -36.27 12.31 -29.81
CA ASP A 623 -36.56 12.08 -31.23
C ASP A 623 -37.55 10.92 -31.45
N VAL A 624 -37.57 9.91 -30.57
CA VAL A 624 -38.66 8.92 -30.49
C VAL A 624 -39.98 9.62 -30.14
N MET A 625 -40.02 10.47 -29.11
CA MET A 625 -41.21 11.25 -28.78
C MET A 625 -41.66 12.18 -29.91
N LYS A 626 -40.75 12.77 -30.70
CA LYS A 626 -41.12 13.51 -31.93
C LYS A 626 -41.79 12.61 -32.97
N LEU A 627 -41.32 11.37 -33.15
CA LEU A 627 -41.94 10.41 -34.06
C LEU A 627 -43.32 9.98 -33.56
N GLU A 628 -43.49 9.78 -32.25
CA GLU A 628 -44.80 9.52 -31.65
C GLU A 628 -45.75 10.72 -31.78
N VAL A 629 -45.29 11.94 -31.53
CA VAL A 629 -46.08 13.18 -31.71
C VAL A 629 -46.47 13.38 -33.18
N LYS A 630 -45.61 13.04 -34.15
CA LYS A 630 -45.97 12.98 -35.57
C LYS A 630 -47.06 11.92 -35.81
N ARG A 631 -46.84 10.67 -35.41
CA ARG A 631 -47.80 9.57 -35.58
C ARG A 631 -49.17 9.90 -34.96
N LEU A 632 -49.19 10.51 -33.77
CA LEU A 632 -50.41 10.97 -33.09
C LEU A 632 -51.08 12.14 -33.82
N ARG A 633 -50.31 13.09 -34.36
CA ARG A 633 -50.83 14.18 -35.19
C ARG A 633 -51.43 13.66 -36.50
N ASP A 634 -50.78 12.72 -37.17
CA ASP A 634 -51.30 12.12 -38.40
C ASP A 634 -52.54 11.25 -38.12
N THR A 635 -52.57 10.57 -36.96
CA THR A 635 -53.77 9.86 -36.46
C THR A 635 -54.89 10.84 -36.07
N LEU A 636 -54.56 12.05 -35.59
CA LEU A 636 -55.55 13.08 -35.27
C LEU A 636 -56.10 13.74 -36.55
N ASN A 637 -55.24 14.05 -37.52
CA ASN A 637 -55.64 14.60 -38.83
C ASN A 637 -56.57 13.62 -39.55
N THR A 638 -56.16 12.35 -39.70
CA THR A 638 -57.02 11.32 -40.32
C THR A 638 -58.30 11.03 -39.54
N LYS A 639 -58.35 11.30 -38.22
CA LYS A 639 -59.60 11.32 -37.45
C LYS A 639 -60.42 12.58 -37.72
N ALA A 640 -59.81 13.75 -37.86
CA ALA A 640 -60.49 15.00 -38.20
C ALA A 640 -61.11 14.94 -39.60
N ASP A 641 -60.40 14.40 -40.60
CA ASP A 641 -60.92 14.15 -41.96
C ASP A 641 -62.12 13.19 -41.95
N ARG A 642 -62.05 12.15 -41.10
CA ARG A 642 -63.17 11.22 -40.87
C ARG A 642 -64.35 11.89 -40.17
N VAL A 643 -64.10 12.73 -39.16
CA VAL A 643 -65.17 13.50 -38.48
C VAL A 643 -65.80 14.48 -39.46
N PHE A 644 -65.02 15.26 -40.21
CA PHE A 644 -65.52 16.22 -41.20
C PHE A 644 -66.35 15.55 -42.30
N SER A 645 -65.90 14.40 -42.83
CA SER A 645 -66.67 13.64 -43.82
C SER A 645 -67.91 12.97 -43.23
N LEU A 646 -67.88 12.52 -41.97
CA LEU A 646 -69.06 12.05 -41.23
C LEU A 646 -70.02 13.18 -40.87
N GLU A 647 -69.55 14.40 -40.58
CA GLU A 647 -70.37 15.57 -40.31
C GLU A 647 -71.05 16.09 -41.58
N ASN A 648 -70.33 16.15 -42.70
CA ASN A 648 -70.90 16.46 -44.01
C ASN A 648 -71.96 15.41 -44.40
N ARG A 649 -71.64 14.11 -44.26
CA ARG A 649 -72.62 13.03 -44.51
C ARG A 649 -73.79 13.06 -43.50
N LYS A 650 -73.57 13.45 -42.25
CA LYS A 650 -74.62 13.67 -41.24
C LYS A 650 -75.50 14.84 -41.63
N GLN A 651 -74.96 15.96 -42.10
CA GLN A 651 -75.76 17.11 -42.57
C GLN A 651 -76.62 16.72 -43.80
N GLN A 652 -76.03 16.01 -44.77
CA GLN A 652 -76.77 15.46 -45.92
C GLN A 652 -77.90 14.51 -45.47
N LEU A 653 -77.60 13.59 -44.53
CA LEU A 653 -78.60 12.69 -43.96
C LEU A 653 -79.63 13.42 -43.09
N GLN A 654 -79.28 14.51 -42.40
CA GLN A 654 -80.22 15.30 -41.61
C GLN A 654 -81.20 16.03 -42.52
N LEU A 655 -80.73 16.67 -43.60
CA LEU A 655 -81.60 17.30 -44.59
C LEU A 655 -82.55 16.26 -45.23
N SER A 656 -82.00 15.14 -45.69
CA SER A 656 -82.80 14.04 -46.26
C SER A 656 -83.75 13.39 -45.24
N MET A 657 -83.39 13.35 -43.95
CA MET A 657 -84.27 12.89 -42.88
C MET A 657 -85.34 13.91 -42.51
N GLU A 658 -85.09 15.22 -42.64
CA GLU A 658 -86.09 16.27 -42.42
C GLU A 658 -87.13 16.24 -43.57
N GLU A 659 -86.69 16.08 -44.82
CA GLU A 659 -87.54 15.79 -45.98
C GLU A 659 -88.37 14.51 -45.75
N ARG A 660 -87.71 13.39 -45.43
CA ARG A 660 -88.37 12.09 -45.19
C ARG A 660 -89.30 12.11 -43.98
N LYS A 661 -89.01 12.91 -42.97
CA LYS A 661 -89.86 13.15 -41.79
C LYS A 661 -91.08 13.99 -42.14
N GLN A 662 -90.97 14.93 -43.08
CA GLN A 662 -92.11 15.68 -43.60
C GLN A 662 -93.02 14.77 -44.45
N GLU A 663 -92.46 13.89 -45.29
CA GLU A 663 -93.21 12.83 -45.99
C GLU A 663 -93.91 11.89 -44.98
N ILE A 664 -93.17 11.41 -43.98
CA ILE A 664 -93.70 10.52 -42.93
C ILE A 664 -94.76 11.23 -42.07
N ALA A 665 -94.65 12.53 -41.82
CA ALA A 665 -95.67 13.29 -41.09
C ALA A 665 -97.00 13.28 -41.86
N VAL A 666 -96.98 13.55 -43.17
CA VAL A 666 -98.17 13.47 -44.03
C VAL A 666 -98.75 12.04 -44.04
N HIS A 667 -97.91 11.00 -44.15
CA HIS A 667 -98.38 9.62 -44.05
C HIS A 667 -98.91 9.26 -42.65
N GLN A 668 -98.32 9.80 -41.58
CA GLN A 668 -98.72 9.53 -40.20
C GLN A 668 -100.02 10.25 -39.84
N ASP A 669 -100.30 11.44 -40.39
CA ASP A 669 -101.60 12.10 -40.19
C ASP A 669 -102.73 11.34 -40.92
N VAL A 670 -102.45 10.77 -42.10
CA VAL A 670 -103.37 9.82 -42.76
C VAL A 670 -103.57 8.57 -41.90
N GLN A 671 -102.51 7.98 -41.34
CA GLN A 671 -102.63 6.84 -40.42
C GLN A 671 -103.30 7.19 -39.10
N ARG A 672 -103.16 8.41 -38.57
CA ARG A 672 -103.88 8.88 -37.36
C ARG A 672 -105.37 9.01 -37.63
N ALA A 673 -105.77 9.45 -38.83
CA ALA A 673 -107.18 9.44 -39.23
C ALA A 673 -107.74 8.01 -39.27
N GLN A 674 -107.01 7.06 -39.85
CA GLN A 674 -107.38 5.63 -39.87
C GLN A 674 -107.42 5.01 -38.46
N LEU A 675 -106.40 5.29 -37.64
CA LEU A 675 -106.27 4.74 -36.29
C LEU A 675 -107.33 5.32 -35.35
N LYS A 676 -107.74 6.58 -35.53
CA LYS A 676 -108.86 7.17 -34.78
C LYS A 676 -110.17 6.41 -35.05
N VAL A 677 -110.47 6.09 -36.32
CA VAL A 677 -111.63 5.24 -36.66
C VAL A 677 -111.52 3.86 -36.00
N ALA A 678 -110.34 3.23 -36.05
CA ALA A 678 -110.10 1.95 -35.39
C ALA A 678 -110.15 2.03 -33.85
N GLU A 679 -109.82 3.16 -33.23
CA GLU A 679 -109.97 3.38 -31.79
C GLU A 679 -111.41 3.68 -31.36
N GLU A 680 -112.21 4.31 -32.22
CA GLU A 680 -113.67 4.45 -32.02
C GLU A 680 -114.34 3.05 -32.05
N GLU A 681 -113.92 2.17 -32.97
CA GLU A 681 -114.30 0.74 -32.95
C GLU A 681 -113.77 -0.01 -31.71
N ARG A 682 -112.49 0.14 -31.37
CA ARG A 682 -111.90 -0.50 -30.18
C ARG A 682 -112.57 -0.03 -28.89
N HIS A 683 -112.95 1.25 -28.79
CA HIS A 683 -113.62 1.78 -27.60
C HIS A 683 -115.01 1.19 -27.43
N LYS A 684 -115.75 1.00 -28.53
CA LYS A 684 -117.03 0.28 -28.56
C LYS A 684 -116.88 -1.14 -27.99
N VAL A 685 -115.89 -1.91 -28.48
CA VAL A 685 -115.58 -3.26 -27.95
C VAL A 685 -115.06 -3.23 -26.51
N ALA A 686 -114.31 -2.19 -26.12
CA ALA A 686 -113.80 -2.02 -24.75
C ALA A 686 -114.91 -1.70 -23.74
N LEU A 687 -115.98 -1.01 -24.14
CA LEU A 687 -117.18 -0.81 -23.32
C LEU A 687 -117.92 -2.13 -23.10
N GLU A 688 -118.07 -2.97 -24.13
CA GLU A 688 -118.62 -4.31 -24.00
C GLU A 688 -117.77 -5.22 -23.08
N LEU A 689 -116.44 -5.14 -23.21
CA LEU A 689 -115.51 -5.85 -22.33
C LEU A 689 -115.55 -5.31 -20.89
N GLY A 690 -115.70 -4.01 -20.72
CA GLY A 690 -115.83 -3.34 -19.42
C GLY A 690 -117.10 -3.79 -18.68
N ALA A 691 -118.23 -3.86 -19.37
CA ALA A 691 -119.47 -4.41 -18.83
C ALA A 691 -119.30 -5.88 -18.38
N ARG A 692 -118.63 -6.71 -19.19
CA ARG A 692 -118.30 -8.11 -18.81
C ARG A 692 -117.34 -8.19 -17.63
N ARG A 693 -116.33 -7.31 -17.54
CA ARG A 693 -115.38 -7.29 -16.41
C ARG A 693 -116.03 -6.84 -15.11
N GLN A 694 -116.89 -5.82 -15.11
CA GLN A 694 -117.62 -5.42 -13.90
C GLN A 694 -118.55 -6.53 -13.37
N ALA A 695 -119.07 -7.41 -14.23
CA ALA A 695 -119.80 -8.60 -13.78
C ALA A 695 -118.89 -9.61 -13.06
N VAL A 696 -117.71 -9.90 -13.61
CA VAL A 696 -116.70 -10.78 -12.98
C VAL A 696 -116.15 -10.19 -11.69
N GLU A 697 -115.93 -8.88 -11.63
CA GLU A 697 -115.37 -8.17 -10.47
C GLU A 697 -116.38 -8.11 -9.30
N LYS A 698 -117.67 -7.93 -9.59
CA LYS A 698 -118.76 -8.10 -8.61
C LYS A 698 -118.86 -9.53 -8.06
N LEU A 699 -118.50 -10.55 -8.84
CA LEU A 699 -118.41 -11.94 -8.36
C LEU A 699 -117.15 -12.17 -7.53
N ARG A 700 -115.99 -11.65 -7.95
CA ARG A 700 -114.72 -11.78 -7.24
C ARG A 700 -114.73 -11.06 -5.88
N GLY A 701 -115.29 -9.86 -5.82
CA GLY A 701 -115.48 -9.11 -4.58
C GLY A 701 -116.38 -9.83 -3.56
N LYS A 702 -117.43 -10.53 -4.02
CA LYS A 702 -118.22 -11.43 -3.15
C LYS A 702 -117.38 -12.59 -2.60
N TYR A 703 -116.51 -13.17 -3.41
CA TYR A 703 -115.68 -14.31 -3.01
C TYR A 703 -114.60 -13.92 -1.99
N GLU A 704 -113.90 -12.81 -2.23
CA GLU A 704 -112.74 -12.43 -1.42
C GLU A 704 -113.12 -11.79 -0.07
N THR A 705 -114.29 -11.15 0.02
CA THR A 705 -114.81 -10.55 1.28
C THR A 705 -115.30 -11.60 2.28
N ILE A 706 -115.63 -12.82 1.83
CA ILE A 706 -116.05 -13.93 2.70
C ILE A 706 -114.85 -14.59 3.40
N CYS A 707 -113.65 -14.58 2.79
CA CYS A 707 -112.55 -15.47 3.18
C CYS A 707 -111.59 -14.96 4.27
N LYS A 708 -111.76 -13.75 4.84
CA LYS A 708 -110.73 -13.13 5.71
C LYS A 708 -111.19 -12.42 6.99
N THR A 709 -112.49 -12.40 7.33
CA THR A 709 -113.03 -11.53 8.39
C THR A 709 -113.86 -12.22 9.49
N SER A 710 -113.82 -13.55 9.60
CA SER A 710 -114.33 -14.25 10.79
C SER A 710 -113.27 -15.12 11.49
N LYS A 711 -112.71 -14.56 12.57
CA LYS A 711 -112.43 -15.30 13.81
C LYS A 711 -113.65 -15.09 14.73
N VAL A 712 -113.78 -15.96 15.73
CA VAL A 712 -114.87 -16.03 16.73
C VAL A 712 -116.11 -16.74 16.19
N ARG A 713 -116.53 -17.79 16.93
CA ARG A 713 -117.87 -18.40 17.00
C ARG A 713 -118.54 -18.73 15.65
N GLY A 714 -118.67 -19.99 15.26
CA GLY A 714 -119.09 -21.14 16.09
C GLY A 714 -120.62 -21.28 16.03
N GLU A 715 -121.16 -22.40 16.52
CA GLU A 715 -122.54 -22.85 16.31
C GLU A 715 -122.83 -23.16 14.81
N GLU A 716 -122.72 -24.40 14.32
CA GLU A 716 -123.41 -25.66 14.69
C GLU A 716 -124.81 -25.80 14.06
N ASP A 717 -124.82 -26.11 12.76
CA ASP A 717 -125.65 -27.13 12.10
C ASP A 717 -124.95 -27.40 10.74
N ASP A 718 -124.91 -28.60 10.18
CA ASP A 718 -125.79 -29.76 10.32
C ASP A 718 -124.96 -31.08 10.20
N GLY A 719 -125.56 -32.26 10.45
CA GLY A 719 -124.99 -33.53 9.94
C GLY A 719 -123.92 -34.23 10.79
N GLN A 720 -124.32 -34.68 11.98
CA GLN A 720 -123.76 -35.77 12.80
C GLN A 720 -123.12 -36.97 12.02
N PRO A 721 -122.34 -37.86 12.68
CA PRO A 721 -121.38 -37.71 13.79
C PRO A 721 -120.03 -38.42 13.44
N LYS A 722 -119.25 -38.89 14.43
CA LYS A 722 -117.92 -39.57 14.25
C LYS A 722 -116.84 -38.66 13.63
N SER A 723 -116.70 -37.41 14.09
CA SER A 723 -115.94 -37.07 15.29
C SER A 723 -114.44 -37.46 15.22
N GLN A 724 -113.54 -36.48 15.35
CA GLN A 724 -112.19 -36.71 15.91
C GLN A 724 -112.08 -36.18 17.35
N ALA A 725 -113.22 -36.09 18.05
CA ALA A 725 -113.30 -36.71 19.35
C ALA A 725 -113.37 -38.26 19.27
N TYR A 726 -113.62 -38.92 18.11
CA TYR A 726 -113.53 -40.39 17.98
C TYR A 726 -112.12 -40.93 17.66
N TYR A 727 -111.20 -40.18 17.03
CA TYR A 727 -109.75 -40.45 17.17
C TYR A 727 -109.05 -39.62 18.26
N LEU A 728 -109.72 -38.70 18.97
CA LEU A 728 -109.28 -38.35 20.34
C LEU A 728 -109.78 -39.37 21.37
N ILE A 729 -110.82 -40.15 21.07
CA ILE A 729 -111.21 -41.38 21.77
C ILE A 729 -110.40 -42.58 21.26
N GLN A 730 -109.91 -42.62 20.02
CA GLN A 730 -108.87 -43.60 19.62
C GLN A 730 -107.49 -43.19 20.15
N ALA A 731 -107.21 -41.90 20.34
CA ALA A 731 -106.11 -41.41 21.18
C ALA A 731 -106.48 -41.35 22.68
N ALA A 732 -107.66 -41.85 23.07
CA ALA A 732 -107.98 -42.20 24.45
C ALA A 732 -107.91 -43.72 24.65
N GLN A 733 -108.30 -44.54 23.67
CA GLN A 733 -108.28 -46.00 23.71
C GLN A 733 -106.92 -46.57 23.34
N ARG A 734 -106.17 -45.99 22.40
CA ARG A 734 -104.73 -46.29 22.23
C ARG A 734 -103.83 -45.51 23.17
N ARG A 735 -104.37 -44.53 23.92
CA ARG A 735 -103.74 -44.14 25.19
C ARG A 735 -104.03 -45.18 26.24
N GLU A 736 -105.28 -45.51 26.53
CA GLU A 736 -105.72 -46.47 27.55
C GLU A 736 -105.29 -47.92 27.27
N GLU A 737 -104.94 -48.32 26.05
CA GLU A 737 -104.38 -49.63 25.73
C GLU A 737 -102.84 -49.65 25.87
N LEU A 738 -102.16 -48.53 25.59
CA LEU A 738 -100.73 -48.36 25.95
C LEU A 738 -100.54 -47.94 27.42
N GLN A 739 -101.58 -47.44 28.07
CA GLN A 739 -101.63 -47.07 29.48
C GLN A 739 -102.25 -48.20 30.31
N ARG A 740 -103.01 -49.14 29.73
CA ARG A 740 -103.25 -50.46 30.36
C ARG A 740 -102.04 -51.36 30.21
N LYS A 741 -101.32 -51.34 29.09
CA LYS A 741 -99.97 -51.92 29.03
C LYS A 741 -98.98 -51.16 29.90
N GLY A 742 -99.21 -49.86 30.10
CA GLY A 742 -98.52 -49.02 31.07
C GLY A 742 -98.87 -49.36 32.52
N ASP A 743 -100.13 -49.68 32.82
CA ASP A 743 -100.63 -50.09 34.15
C ASP A 743 -100.29 -51.56 34.45
N GLU A 744 -100.20 -52.42 33.43
CA GLU A 744 -99.66 -53.79 33.50
C GLU A 744 -98.15 -53.72 33.77
N LEU A 745 -97.41 -52.87 33.06
CA LEU A 745 -96.00 -52.59 33.36
C LEU A 745 -95.82 -51.81 34.67
N ASP A 746 -96.77 -50.97 35.11
CA ASP A 746 -96.72 -50.28 36.39
C ASP A 746 -97.13 -51.20 37.55
N ASP A 747 -97.96 -52.23 37.33
CA ASP A 747 -98.23 -53.27 38.31
C ASP A 747 -97.14 -54.36 38.32
N GLU A 748 -96.36 -54.50 37.24
CA GLU A 748 -95.04 -55.14 37.28
C GLU A 748 -94.02 -54.26 38.01
N ILE A 749 -93.91 -52.96 37.72
CA ILE A 749 -93.06 -52.01 38.46
C ILE A 749 -93.54 -51.84 39.91
N ARG A 750 -94.80 -52.10 40.27
CA ARG A 750 -95.28 -52.14 41.68
C ARG A 750 -95.10 -53.51 42.34
N LYS A 751 -94.97 -54.61 41.58
CA LYS A 751 -94.39 -55.87 42.09
C LYS A 751 -92.91 -55.64 42.35
N ASP A 752 -92.17 -55.11 41.38
CA ASP A 752 -90.75 -54.82 41.48
C ASP A 752 -90.45 -53.67 42.44
N GLU A 753 -91.34 -52.72 42.70
CA GLU A 753 -91.19 -51.74 43.79
C GLU A 753 -91.56 -52.33 45.14
N LYS A 754 -92.56 -53.22 45.21
CA LYS A 754 -92.77 -54.02 46.43
C LYS A 754 -91.57 -54.91 46.69
N ASP A 755 -90.90 -55.39 45.65
CA ASP A 755 -89.81 -56.34 45.76
C ASP A 755 -88.45 -55.64 45.84
N ILE A 756 -88.30 -54.40 45.36
CA ILE A 756 -87.25 -53.44 45.70
C ILE A 756 -87.47 -52.91 47.12
N ARG A 757 -88.70 -52.75 47.62
CA ARG A 757 -88.95 -52.42 49.04
C ARG A 757 -88.77 -53.63 49.94
N LYS A 758 -89.04 -54.86 49.48
CA LYS A 758 -88.65 -56.11 50.18
C LYS A 758 -87.15 -56.35 50.09
N LEU A 759 -86.47 -56.03 48.98
CA LEU A 759 -85.01 -56.15 48.82
C LEU A 759 -84.27 -55.02 49.53
N SER A 760 -84.85 -53.83 49.63
CA SER A 760 -84.33 -52.70 50.42
C SER A 760 -84.60 -52.91 51.90
N LYS A 761 -85.75 -53.47 52.29
CA LYS A 761 -85.96 -53.93 53.67
C LYS A 761 -85.14 -55.18 53.99
N ALA A 762 -84.95 -56.11 53.06
CA ALA A 762 -84.04 -57.24 53.24
C ALA A 762 -82.58 -56.81 53.20
N LEU A 763 -82.21 -55.73 52.50
CA LEU A 763 -80.91 -55.06 52.60
C LEU A 763 -80.79 -54.25 53.89
N ALA A 764 -81.88 -53.72 54.45
CA ALA A 764 -81.88 -53.09 55.77
C ALA A 764 -81.79 -54.14 56.88
N ASP A 765 -82.46 -55.28 56.75
CA ASP A 765 -82.42 -56.40 57.69
C ASP A 765 -81.13 -57.24 57.51
N LEU A 766 -80.55 -57.32 56.29
CA LEU A 766 -79.18 -57.79 56.05
C LEU A 766 -78.15 -56.75 56.47
N ALA A 767 -78.39 -55.45 56.38
CA ALA A 767 -77.50 -54.45 56.95
C ALA A 767 -77.62 -54.43 58.47
N GLN A 768 -78.78 -54.75 59.05
CA GLN A 768 -78.95 -54.86 60.50
C GLN A 768 -78.44 -56.20 61.04
N ARG A 769 -78.58 -57.30 60.31
CA ARG A 769 -77.89 -58.57 60.63
C ARG A 769 -76.40 -58.50 60.33
N ASN A 770 -75.94 -57.86 59.27
CA ASN A 770 -74.51 -57.64 59.01
C ASN A 770 -73.92 -56.56 59.92
N THR A 771 -74.69 -55.62 60.49
CA THR A 771 -74.19 -54.77 61.58
C THR A 771 -74.29 -55.44 62.94
N LYS A 772 -75.20 -56.39 63.18
CA LYS A 772 -75.16 -57.22 64.40
C LYS A 772 -74.06 -58.29 64.35
N TYR A 773 -73.85 -58.97 63.21
CA TYR A 773 -72.69 -59.83 62.98
C TYR A 773 -71.39 -59.02 62.91
N ARG A 774 -71.37 -57.83 62.28
CA ARG A 774 -70.20 -56.95 62.42
C ARG A 774 -69.98 -56.54 63.87
N VAL A 775 -70.98 -56.10 64.65
CA VAL A 775 -70.74 -55.70 66.05
C VAL A 775 -70.31 -56.89 66.91
N ALA A 776 -70.89 -58.08 66.72
CA ALA A 776 -70.40 -59.33 67.33
C ALA A 776 -68.99 -59.76 66.86
N HIS A 777 -68.48 -59.17 65.78
CA HIS A 777 -67.11 -59.34 65.27
C HIS A 777 -66.31 -58.01 65.22
N GLN A 778 -66.76 -56.97 65.92
CA GLN A 778 -66.12 -55.62 65.99
C GLN A 778 -66.18 -55.05 67.42
N ARG A 779 -66.49 -55.89 68.42
CA ARG A 779 -66.28 -55.64 69.84
C ARG A 779 -65.64 -56.82 70.58
N ALA A 780 -64.54 -57.30 70.00
CA ALA A 780 -63.29 -57.38 70.75
C ALA A 780 -62.43 -56.23 70.17
N GLU A 781 -62.48 -55.02 70.73
CA GLU A 781 -61.72 -54.59 71.92
C GLU A 781 -60.23 -54.54 71.58
N VAL A 782 -59.80 -53.33 71.18
CA VAL A 782 -58.47 -53.00 70.66
C VAL A 782 -57.45 -53.04 71.79
N THR A 783 -56.44 -53.92 71.67
CA THR A 783 -55.17 -53.76 72.38
C THR A 783 -54.30 -52.71 71.67
N GLN A 784 -53.33 -52.15 72.39
CA GLN A 784 -52.78 -50.81 72.11
C GLN A 784 -52.04 -50.63 70.75
N GLU A 785 -51.69 -51.71 70.06
CA GLU A 785 -50.90 -51.68 68.81
C GLU A 785 -51.67 -51.19 67.57
N ASP A 786 -52.96 -51.53 67.43
CA ASP A 786 -53.68 -51.33 66.16
C ASP A 786 -54.04 -49.86 65.89
N HIS A 787 -54.07 -49.03 66.94
CA HIS A 787 -54.22 -47.58 66.77
C HIS A 787 -52.99 -46.92 66.11
N GLU A 788 -51.79 -47.47 66.31
CA GLU A 788 -50.59 -46.98 65.64
C GLU A 788 -50.49 -47.48 64.20
N ARG A 789 -50.81 -48.76 63.95
CA ARG A 789 -50.88 -49.32 62.58
C ARG A 789 -51.86 -48.55 61.70
N MET A 790 -53.07 -48.21 62.22
CA MET A 790 -54.01 -47.37 61.47
C MET A 790 -53.45 -45.97 61.18
N ARG A 791 -52.81 -45.33 62.16
CA ARG A 791 -52.25 -43.98 62.01
C ARG A 791 -51.10 -43.96 60.99
N GLN A 792 -50.19 -44.93 61.06
CA GLN A 792 -49.11 -45.11 60.09
C GLN A 792 -49.64 -45.36 58.67
N MET A 793 -50.66 -46.20 58.51
CA MET A 793 -51.31 -46.42 57.20
C MET A 793 -52.01 -45.17 56.67
N GLN A 794 -52.61 -44.33 57.53
CA GLN A 794 -53.19 -43.06 57.10
C GLN A 794 -52.14 -41.99 56.75
N GLU A 795 -51.03 -41.90 57.50
CA GLU A 795 -49.93 -40.99 57.17
C GLU A 795 -49.23 -41.42 55.86
N GLN A 796 -49.00 -42.73 55.67
CA GLN A 796 -48.54 -43.31 54.41
C GLN A 796 -49.53 -43.05 53.27
N ALA A 797 -50.84 -43.19 53.49
CA ALA A 797 -51.86 -42.84 52.49
C ALA A 797 -51.89 -41.33 52.18
N LYS A 798 -51.54 -40.46 53.13
CA LYS A 798 -51.38 -39.00 52.91
C LYS A 798 -50.15 -38.69 52.06
N VAL A 799 -48.98 -39.20 52.45
CA VAL A 799 -47.72 -39.00 51.70
C VAL A 799 -47.83 -39.62 50.31
N ALA A 800 -48.45 -40.81 50.19
CA ALA A 800 -48.81 -41.41 48.93
C ALA A 800 -49.74 -40.51 48.13
N ASN A 801 -50.81 -39.93 48.71
CA ASN A 801 -51.70 -39.01 48.00
C ASN A 801 -51.04 -37.67 47.61
N GLU A 802 -50.08 -37.14 48.37
CA GLU A 802 -49.32 -35.95 47.97
C GLU A 802 -48.32 -36.26 46.83
N ALA A 803 -47.69 -37.44 46.87
CA ALA A 803 -46.94 -37.97 45.74
C ALA A 803 -47.86 -38.21 44.53
N LEU A 804 -49.08 -38.72 44.75
CA LEU A 804 -50.13 -38.90 43.73
C LEU A 804 -50.69 -37.56 43.26
N PHE A 805 -50.61 -36.47 44.04
CA PHE A 805 -51.02 -35.13 43.63
C PHE A 805 -49.93 -34.44 42.78
N LYS A 806 -48.65 -34.58 43.17
CA LYS A 806 -47.50 -34.17 42.33
C LYS A 806 -47.48 -34.97 41.03
N ARG A 807 -47.60 -36.29 41.10
CA ARG A 807 -47.77 -37.16 39.93
C ARG A 807 -49.04 -36.84 39.15
N LYS A 808 -50.19 -36.52 39.77
CA LYS A 808 -51.38 -36.03 39.03
C LYS A 808 -51.15 -34.70 38.34
N LYS A 809 -50.26 -33.83 38.85
CA LYS A 809 -49.92 -32.54 38.22
C LYS A 809 -48.94 -32.70 37.05
N GLU A 810 -47.99 -33.64 37.16
CA GLU A 810 -47.15 -34.08 36.04
C GLU A 810 -47.97 -34.84 34.99
N LEU A 811 -48.85 -35.74 35.42
CA LEU A 811 -49.80 -36.50 34.59
C LEU A 811 -50.92 -35.60 34.06
N GLN A 812 -51.19 -34.43 34.65
CA GLN A 812 -52.04 -33.39 34.04
C GLN A 812 -51.31 -32.65 32.93
N ARG A 813 -49.99 -32.39 33.05
CA ARG A 813 -49.20 -31.83 31.94
C ARG A 813 -49.05 -32.84 30.82
N LEU A 814 -48.61 -34.05 31.14
CA LEU A 814 -48.58 -35.15 30.19
C LEU A 814 -49.98 -35.51 29.66
N ARG A 815 -51.07 -35.13 30.35
CA ARG A 815 -52.43 -35.16 29.79
C ARG A 815 -52.73 -33.98 28.90
N THR A 816 -52.35 -32.74 29.18
CA THR A 816 -52.55 -31.64 28.21
C THR A 816 -51.72 -31.87 26.95
N ASP A 817 -50.50 -32.37 27.10
CA ASP A 817 -49.60 -32.71 25.99
C ASP A 817 -50.19 -33.89 25.18
N LEU A 818 -50.68 -34.94 25.86
CA LEU A 818 -51.38 -36.06 25.24
C LEU A 818 -52.78 -35.71 24.74
N GLU A 819 -53.45 -34.69 25.30
CA GLU A 819 -54.76 -34.17 24.85
C GLU A 819 -54.55 -33.40 23.54
N GLU A 820 -53.51 -32.56 23.43
CA GLU A 820 -53.09 -31.94 22.17
C GLU A 820 -52.68 -32.98 21.11
N ASP A 821 -51.87 -33.99 21.48
CA ASP A 821 -51.50 -35.07 20.56
C ASP A 821 -52.69 -35.99 20.24
N THR A 822 -53.66 -36.20 21.14
CA THR A 822 -54.92 -36.86 20.79
C THR A 822 -55.79 -35.99 19.92
N HIS A 823 -55.77 -34.65 20.02
CA HIS A 823 -56.49 -33.78 19.08
C HIS A 823 -55.87 -33.84 17.67
N ARG A 824 -54.54 -33.93 17.57
CA ARG A 824 -53.84 -34.22 16.30
C ARG A 824 -54.20 -35.62 15.78
N LEU A 825 -54.22 -36.62 16.65
CA LEU A 825 -54.57 -37.99 16.32
C LEU A 825 -56.07 -38.16 15.99
N GLU A 826 -56.96 -37.36 16.59
CA GLU A 826 -58.40 -37.27 16.29
C GLU A 826 -58.63 -36.61 14.93
N GLN A 827 -57.85 -35.60 14.54
CA GLN A 827 -57.89 -35.07 13.17
C GLN A 827 -57.46 -36.13 12.14
N VAL A 828 -56.46 -36.95 12.47
CA VAL A 828 -56.04 -38.09 11.63
C VAL A 828 -57.10 -39.21 11.66
N GLN A 829 -57.71 -39.50 12.81
CA GLN A 829 -58.81 -40.47 12.94
C GLN A 829 -60.08 -40.00 12.26
N GLN A 830 -60.37 -38.71 12.15
CA GLN A 830 -61.47 -38.17 11.34
C GLN A 830 -61.19 -38.24 9.84
N GLN A 831 -59.91 -38.30 9.43
CA GLN A 831 -59.54 -38.63 8.05
C GLN A 831 -59.64 -40.14 7.79
N ALA A 832 -59.24 -40.96 8.76
CA ALA A 832 -59.41 -42.41 8.73
C ALA A 832 -60.89 -42.81 8.75
N SER A 833 -61.73 -42.18 9.59
CA SER A 833 -63.15 -42.51 9.70
C SER A 833 -63.88 -42.24 8.39
N ARG A 834 -63.54 -41.17 7.66
CA ARG A 834 -64.09 -40.91 6.31
C ARG A 834 -63.69 -41.98 5.27
N LEU A 835 -62.62 -42.73 5.51
CA LEU A 835 -62.22 -43.90 4.72
C LEU A 835 -62.86 -45.19 5.25
N GLU A 836 -63.13 -45.28 6.55
CA GLU A 836 -63.91 -46.36 7.16
C GLU A 836 -65.39 -46.26 6.80
N ASP A 837 -65.99 -45.07 6.72
CA ASP A 837 -67.34 -44.79 6.20
C ASP A 837 -67.46 -45.29 4.75
N ARG A 838 -66.43 -45.01 3.93
CA ARG A 838 -66.35 -45.53 2.56
C ARG A 838 -66.24 -47.05 2.50
N ASN A 839 -65.56 -47.67 3.47
CA ASN A 839 -65.54 -49.13 3.65
C ASN A 839 -66.86 -49.67 4.24
N SER A 840 -67.57 -48.89 5.06
CA SER A 840 -68.85 -49.30 5.67
C SER A 840 -69.95 -49.33 4.62
N HIS A 841 -69.95 -48.42 3.65
CA HIS A 841 -70.80 -48.51 2.46
C HIS A 841 -70.51 -49.77 1.61
N LEU A 842 -69.25 -50.17 1.47
CA LEU A 842 -68.89 -51.43 0.80
C LEU A 842 -69.29 -52.67 1.61
N ARG A 843 -69.18 -52.63 2.95
CA ARG A 843 -69.70 -53.68 3.83
C ARG A 843 -71.23 -53.76 3.81
N SER A 844 -71.92 -52.62 3.78
CA SER A 844 -73.39 -52.58 3.76
C SER A 844 -73.96 -53.17 2.47
N ALA A 845 -73.26 -53.04 1.34
CA ALA A 845 -73.59 -53.77 0.11
C ALA A 845 -73.43 -55.30 0.27
N ALA A 846 -72.42 -55.77 1.02
CA ALA A 846 -72.28 -57.20 1.34
C ALA A 846 -73.32 -57.67 2.39
N GLU A 847 -73.71 -56.82 3.33
CA GLU A 847 -74.78 -57.08 4.30
C GLU A 847 -76.14 -57.21 3.60
N GLN A 848 -76.40 -56.41 2.57
CA GLN A 848 -77.60 -56.56 1.71
C GLN A 848 -77.63 -57.95 1.04
N MET A 849 -76.52 -58.42 0.47
CA MET A 849 -76.43 -59.79 -0.04
C MET A 849 -76.66 -60.86 1.05
N SER A 850 -76.24 -60.61 2.29
CA SER A 850 -76.50 -61.53 3.41
C SER A 850 -77.95 -61.50 3.89
N ALA A 851 -78.63 -60.35 3.80
CA ALA A 851 -80.05 -60.22 4.12
C ALA A 851 -80.93 -60.94 3.06
N GLU A 852 -80.53 -60.92 1.79
CA GLU A 852 -81.16 -61.74 0.75
C GLU A 852 -80.99 -63.24 1.01
N LEU A 853 -79.80 -63.67 1.46
CA LEU A 853 -79.53 -65.04 1.87
C LEU A 853 -80.39 -65.47 3.07
N ASP A 854 -80.53 -64.63 4.09
CA ASP A 854 -81.34 -64.91 5.28
C ASP A 854 -82.85 -64.88 4.96
N ALA A 855 -83.31 -64.03 4.04
CA ALA A 855 -84.68 -64.07 3.54
C ALA A 855 -85.01 -65.40 2.83
N GLN A 856 -84.04 -66.00 2.12
CA GLN A 856 -84.21 -67.34 1.57
C GLN A 856 -84.27 -68.42 2.67
N LYS A 857 -83.43 -68.35 3.71
CA LYS A 857 -83.51 -69.26 4.88
C LYS A 857 -84.86 -69.16 5.60
N GLU A 858 -85.39 -67.95 5.77
CA GLU A 858 -86.69 -67.73 6.40
C GLU A 858 -87.84 -68.32 5.55
N ASN A 859 -87.73 -68.27 4.22
CA ASN A 859 -88.67 -68.94 3.32
C ASN A 859 -88.58 -70.47 3.39
N VAL A 860 -87.37 -71.05 3.52
CA VAL A 860 -87.20 -72.48 3.80
C VAL A 860 -87.89 -72.87 5.12
N ALA A 861 -87.66 -72.13 6.20
CA ALA A 861 -88.33 -72.38 7.50
C ALA A 861 -89.87 -72.24 7.45
N LYS A 862 -90.40 -71.34 6.61
CA LYS A 862 -91.85 -71.23 6.35
C LYS A 862 -92.41 -72.43 5.58
N VAL A 863 -91.61 -73.07 4.73
CA VAL A 863 -91.96 -74.33 4.06
C VAL A 863 -91.86 -75.51 5.03
N ASP A 864 -90.77 -75.64 5.80
CA ASP A 864 -90.59 -76.70 6.80
C ASP A 864 -91.71 -76.71 7.84
N THR A 865 -92.07 -75.56 8.40
CA THR A 865 -93.18 -75.46 9.36
C THR A 865 -94.56 -75.73 8.73
N ARG A 866 -94.69 -75.62 7.41
CA ARG A 866 -95.89 -76.04 6.66
C ARG A 866 -95.90 -77.54 6.41
N ILE A 867 -94.75 -78.16 6.11
CA ILE A 867 -94.58 -79.61 6.02
C ILE A 867 -94.87 -80.27 7.37
N GLN A 868 -94.32 -79.74 8.47
CA GLN A 868 -94.58 -80.24 9.83
C GLN A 868 -96.06 -80.17 10.23
N LYS A 869 -96.77 -79.10 9.86
CA LYS A 869 -98.23 -78.99 10.08
C LYS A 869 -99.02 -79.99 9.25
N LEU A 870 -98.63 -80.25 8.01
CA LEU A 870 -99.25 -81.28 7.17
C LEU A 870 -99.01 -82.69 7.73
N ALA A 871 -97.81 -82.96 8.27
CA ALA A 871 -97.51 -84.20 8.99
C ALA A 871 -98.35 -84.36 10.28
N GLN A 872 -98.52 -83.30 11.08
CA GLN A 872 -99.42 -83.36 12.25
C GLN A 872 -100.87 -83.66 11.85
N VAL A 873 -101.42 -82.95 10.85
CA VAL A 873 -102.77 -83.23 10.33
C VAL A 873 -102.90 -84.65 9.74
N HIS A 874 -101.81 -85.23 9.23
CA HIS A 874 -101.76 -86.62 8.79
C HIS A 874 -101.86 -87.60 9.96
N ARG A 875 -101.05 -87.41 11.01
CA ARG A 875 -101.06 -88.24 12.24
C ARG A 875 -102.39 -88.14 12.99
N GLU A 876 -102.96 -86.94 13.11
CA GLU A 876 -104.28 -86.71 13.73
C GLU A 876 -105.40 -87.48 13.00
N LYS A 877 -105.42 -87.47 11.67
CA LYS A 877 -106.41 -88.22 10.87
C LYS A 877 -106.27 -89.74 10.96
N LEU A 878 -105.07 -90.23 11.30
CA LEU A 878 -104.78 -91.65 11.49
C LEU A 878 -104.91 -92.10 12.95
N GLY A 879 -105.21 -91.18 13.89
CA GLY A 879 -105.37 -91.50 15.31
C GLY A 879 -104.09 -91.92 16.04
N ALA A 880 -102.92 -91.58 15.48
CA ALA A 880 -101.62 -91.91 16.05
C ALA A 880 -101.17 -90.90 17.12
N SER A 881 -100.28 -91.31 18.02
CA SER A 881 -99.73 -90.40 19.04
C SER A 881 -98.74 -89.39 18.41
N SER A 882 -98.56 -88.23 19.05
CA SER A 882 -97.84 -87.08 18.48
C SER A 882 -96.42 -87.40 17.97
N ASP A 883 -95.71 -88.32 18.63
CA ASP A 883 -94.27 -88.53 18.43
C ASP A 883 -93.91 -89.70 17.48
N GLU A 884 -94.88 -90.50 17.04
CA GLU A 884 -94.62 -91.60 16.10
C GLU A 884 -94.86 -91.15 14.64
N ARG A 885 -93.81 -91.19 13.81
CA ARG A 885 -93.91 -90.90 12.36
C ARG A 885 -94.55 -92.07 11.63
N THR A 886 -95.54 -91.80 10.80
CA THR A 886 -96.16 -92.83 9.93
C THR A 886 -95.22 -93.23 8.78
N VAL A 887 -95.32 -94.46 8.26
CA VAL A 887 -94.43 -95.01 7.21
C VAL A 887 -94.29 -94.08 6.00
N GLN A 888 -95.39 -93.46 5.56
CA GLN A 888 -95.42 -92.53 4.42
C GLN A 888 -94.59 -91.25 4.65
N GLU A 889 -94.35 -90.84 5.90
CA GLU A 889 -93.43 -89.73 6.22
C GLU A 889 -91.95 -90.10 6.08
N LEU A 890 -91.61 -91.40 6.09
CA LEU A 890 -90.24 -91.88 5.93
C LEU A 890 -89.87 -91.97 4.44
N ASP A 891 -90.79 -92.47 3.60
CA ASP A 891 -90.57 -92.59 2.15
C ASP A 891 -90.35 -91.21 1.49
N PHE A 892 -91.24 -90.23 1.75
CA PHE A 892 -91.08 -88.86 1.24
C PHE A 892 -89.79 -88.17 1.74
N HIS A 893 -89.33 -88.51 2.95
CA HIS A 893 -88.07 -87.97 3.48
C HIS A 893 -86.85 -88.60 2.79
N ALA A 894 -86.93 -89.86 2.34
CA ALA A 894 -85.87 -90.51 1.57
C ALA A 894 -85.72 -89.89 0.17
N GLU A 895 -86.83 -89.67 -0.55
CA GLU A 895 -86.82 -89.01 -1.87
C GLU A 895 -86.24 -87.58 -1.77
N GLY A 896 -86.71 -86.78 -0.81
CA GLY A 896 -86.18 -85.41 -0.59
C GLY A 896 -84.67 -85.37 -0.26
N THR A 897 -84.11 -86.41 0.37
CA THR A 897 -82.66 -86.52 0.59
C THR A 897 -81.85 -86.90 -0.65
N LEU A 898 -82.46 -87.43 -1.70
CA LEU A 898 -81.76 -87.73 -2.96
C LEU A 898 -81.66 -86.48 -3.86
N ASP A 899 -82.76 -85.74 -4.03
CA ASP A 899 -82.77 -84.52 -4.86
C ASP A 899 -81.90 -83.40 -4.30
N THR A 900 -81.84 -83.27 -2.97
CA THR A 900 -80.94 -82.30 -2.31
C THR A 900 -79.46 -82.62 -2.55
N VAL A 901 -79.07 -83.91 -2.55
CA VAL A 901 -77.70 -84.33 -2.88
C VAL A 901 -77.35 -84.03 -4.34
N GLN A 902 -78.27 -84.29 -5.28
CA GLN A 902 -78.02 -84.00 -6.71
C GLN A 902 -77.86 -82.49 -6.97
N ASN A 903 -78.67 -81.64 -6.35
CA ASN A 903 -78.58 -80.19 -6.52
C ASN A 903 -77.31 -79.58 -5.89
N VAL A 904 -76.81 -80.12 -4.76
CA VAL A 904 -75.52 -79.69 -4.17
C VAL A 904 -74.33 -80.05 -5.06
N LEU A 905 -74.36 -81.23 -5.70
CA LEU A 905 -73.30 -81.62 -6.65
C LEU A 905 -73.26 -80.70 -7.89
N TYR A 906 -74.43 -80.25 -8.37
CA TYR A 906 -74.52 -79.33 -9.51
C TYR A 906 -73.97 -77.93 -9.19
N THR A 907 -74.28 -77.36 -8.02
CA THR A 907 -73.78 -76.02 -7.62
C THR A 907 -72.28 -76.01 -7.35
N LEU A 908 -71.72 -77.09 -6.78
CA LEU A 908 -70.27 -77.30 -6.69
C LEU A 908 -69.58 -77.28 -8.06
N GLY A 909 -70.23 -77.82 -9.10
CA GLY A 909 -69.76 -77.76 -10.49
C GLY A 909 -69.73 -76.34 -11.07
N GLN A 910 -70.67 -75.46 -10.68
CA GLN A 910 -70.67 -74.06 -11.10
C GLN A 910 -69.57 -73.25 -10.41
N LEU A 911 -69.38 -73.42 -9.10
CA LEU A 911 -68.32 -72.73 -8.34
C LEU A 911 -66.92 -73.04 -8.90
N GLY A 912 -66.69 -74.29 -9.32
CA GLY A 912 -65.47 -74.71 -10.01
C GLY A 912 -65.27 -74.13 -11.42
N ASN A 913 -66.25 -73.43 -11.99
CA ASN A 913 -66.07 -72.68 -13.25
C ASN A 913 -65.76 -71.20 -13.02
N GLU A 914 -66.23 -70.60 -11.93
CA GLU A 914 -65.95 -69.20 -11.58
C GLU A 914 -64.54 -69.01 -10.97
N TYR A 915 -64.02 -70.02 -10.27
CA TYR A 915 -62.72 -69.99 -9.60
C TYR A 915 -61.79 -71.11 -10.13
N PRO A 916 -61.09 -70.89 -11.27
CA PRO A 916 -60.31 -71.93 -11.95
C PRO A 916 -59.25 -72.61 -11.09
N GLU A 917 -58.67 -71.86 -10.14
CA GLU A 917 -57.63 -72.32 -9.21
C GLU A 917 -58.07 -73.48 -8.30
N ILE A 918 -59.38 -73.59 -8.03
CA ILE A 918 -59.98 -74.58 -7.13
C ILE A 918 -60.50 -75.80 -7.93
N LYS A 919 -60.75 -75.63 -9.24
CA LYS A 919 -61.44 -76.59 -10.11
C LYS A 919 -60.83 -77.98 -10.10
N GLU A 920 -59.51 -78.08 -10.21
CA GLU A 920 -58.80 -79.35 -10.34
C GLU A 920 -58.83 -80.16 -9.01
N ALA A 921 -58.61 -79.47 -7.88
CA ALA A 921 -58.69 -80.03 -6.53
C ALA A 921 -60.12 -80.47 -6.16
N LEU A 922 -61.13 -79.69 -6.55
CA LEU A 922 -62.53 -80.03 -6.32
C LEU A 922 -62.96 -81.25 -7.16
N SER A 923 -62.46 -81.37 -8.39
CA SER A 923 -62.73 -82.53 -9.27
C SER A 923 -62.06 -83.84 -8.82
N THR A 924 -60.97 -83.77 -8.05
CA THR A 924 -60.28 -84.94 -7.47
C THR A 924 -60.98 -85.43 -6.21
N MET A 925 -61.28 -84.55 -5.25
CA MET A 925 -61.95 -84.96 -4.00
C MET A 925 -63.33 -85.61 -4.23
N LEU A 926 -64.12 -85.13 -5.21
CA LEU A 926 -65.40 -85.76 -5.56
C LEU A 926 -65.21 -87.19 -6.10
N ARG A 927 -64.16 -87.40 -6.90
CA ARG A 927 -63.82 -88.71 -7.51
C ARG A 927 -63.35 -89.72 -6.47
N ASP A 928 -62.55 -89.28 -5.48
CA ASP A 928 -62.08 -90.13 -4.39
C ASP A 928 -63.21 -90.56 -3.43
N GLN A 929 -64.28 -89.77 -3.33
CA GLN A 929 -65.52 -90.12 -2.60
C GLN A 929 -66.52 -90.93 -3.44
N GLY A 930 -66.20 -91.25 -4.71
CA GLY A 930 -67.08 -92.02 -5.60
C GLY A 930 -68.31 -91.26 -6.12
N LEU A 931 -68.31 -89.93 -6.04
CA LEU A 931 -69.43 -89.08 -6.46
C LEU A 931 -69.18 -88.46 -7.84
N ALA A 932 -70.17 -88.55 -8.74
CA ALA A 932 -70.16 -87.91 -10.05
C ALA A 932 -71.04 -86.65 -10.02
N ILE A 933 -70.59 -85.57 -10.66
CA ILE A 933 -71.40 -84.36 -10.87
C ILE A 933 -72.49 -84.67 -11.90
N PRO A 934 -73.78 -84.43 -11.63
CA PRO A 934 -74.83 -84.54 -12.63
C PRO A 934 -74.69 -83.42 -13.68
N ASP A 935 -74.72 -83.76 -14.96
CA ASP A 935 -74.66 -82.78 -16.06
C ASP A 935 -75.92 -81.88 -16.14
N HIS A 936 -77.01 -82.28 -15.46
CA HIS A 936 -78.32 -81.64 -15.50
C HIS A 936 -78.90 -81.53 -14.06
N PRO A 937 -79.59 -80.43 -13.69
CA PRO A 937 -80.19 -80.29 -12.36
C PRO A 937 -81.41 -81.20 -12.17
N ALA A 938 -81.67 -81.61 -10.92
CA ALA A 938 -82.85 -82.38 -10.55
C ALA A 938 -84.14 -81.54 -10.69
N SER A 939 -85.28 -82.20 -10.90
CA SER A 939 -86.45 -81.58 -11.54
C SER A 939 -87.16 -80.49 -10.72
N VAL A 940 -87.31 -79.32 -11.34
CA VAL A 940 -88.25 -78.27 -10.93
C VAL A 940 -89.68 -78.73 -11.16
N THR A 941 -90.56 -78.59 -10.17
CA THR A 941 -92.02 -78.57 -10.40
C THR A 941 -92.49 -77.15 -10.67
N ASP A 942 -93.22 -76.98 -11.78
CA ASP A 942 -93.59 -75.70 -12.39
C ASP A 942 -94.56 -74.83 -11.53
N GLY A 943 -94.55 -73.53 -11.78
CA GLY A 943 -95.27 -72.52 -11.01
C GLY A 943 -95.01 -71.06 -11.45
N GLY A 944 -95.00 -70.78 -12.75
CA GLY A 944 -94.96 -69.40 -13.29
C GLY A 944 -96.22 -68.55 -12.98
N GLU A 945 -96.34 -67.32 -13.48
CA GLU A 945 -95.47 -66.59 -14.41
C GLU A 945 -95.72 -65.06 -14.32
N GLU A 946 -95.07 -64.30 -15.22
CA GLU A 946 -95.33 -62.93 -15.69
C GLU A 946 -94.47 -61.74 -15.17
N SER A 947 -93.56 -61.31 -16.07
CA SER A 947 -93.42 -59.95 -16.62
C SER A 947 -93.37 -58.69 -15.72
N ARG A 948 -92.48 -57.71 -15.96
CA ARG A 948 -91.36 -57.54 -16.93
C ARG A 948 -90.46 -56.35 -16.47
N PRO A 949 -89.16 -56.30 -16.83
CA PRO A 949 -88.25 -55.23 -16.41
C PRO A 949 -88.22 -54.01 -17.35
N GLY A 950 -87.74 -52.85 -16.86
CA GLY A 950 -87.45 -51.69 -17.73
C GLY A 950 -86.81 -50.48 -17.02
N ALA A 951 -85.76 -49.91 -17.64
CA ALA A 951 -84.99 -48.69 -17.28
C ALA A 951 -84.28 -48.69 -15.90
N ILE A 952 -82.99 -48.34 -15.71
CA ILE A 952 -81.92 -47.66 -16.49
C ILE A 952 -82.02 -46.11 -16.57
N LEU A 953 -81.05 -45.47 -15.88
CA LEU A 953 -80.43 -44.12 -16.04
C LEU A 953 -81.11 -42.83 -15.53
N ALA A 954 -80.36 -42.21 -14.59
CA ALA A 954 -79.83 -40.82 -14.63
C ALA A 954 -80.67 -39.60 -14.16
N GLY A 955 -79.93 -38.60 -13.65
CA GLY A 955 -80.40 -37.30 -13.15
C GLY A 955 -80.87 -37.35 -11.68
N GLY A 956 -80.44 -36.49 -10.76
CA GLY A 956 -79.41 -35.46 -10.82
C GLY A 956 -79.83 -34.14 -11.50
N ASP A 957 -80.21 -33.13 -10.71
CA ASP A 957 -79.45 -31.87 -10.63
C ASP A 957 -79.77 -31.03 -9.36
N ALA A 958 -78.87 -30.07 -9.10
CA ALA A 958 -78.86 -28.84 -8.27
C ALA A 958 -80.05 -28.36 -7.41
N GLY A 959 -79.72 -27.56 -6.37
CA GLY A 959 -80.72 -26.69 -5.72
C GLY A 959 -80.33 -25.76 -4.56
N GLY A 960 -79.35 -24.84 -4.72
CA GLY A 960 -79.44 -23.51 -4.08
C GLY A 960 -78.48 -23.12 -2.93
N GLY A 961 -77.67 -22.08 -3.17
CA GLY A 961 -77.01 -21.25 -2.14
C GLY A 961 -75.67 -21.77 -1.62
N PHE A 962 -74.52 -21.40 -2.19
CA PHE A 962 -74.27 -20.38 -3.23
C PHE A 962 -73.26 -20.90 -4.27
#